data_AF-A0AAU6BGJ1-F1
#
_entry.id   AF-A0AAU6BGJ1-F1
#
_cell.length_a   1.000
_cell.length_b   1.000
_cell.length_c   1.000
_cell.angle_alpha   90.00
_cell.angle_beta   90.00
_cell.angle_gamma   90.00
#
_symmetry.space_group_name_H-M   'P 1'
#
loop_
_entity.id
_entity.type
_entity.pdbx_description
1 polymer ?
#
loop_
_entity_poly.entity_id
_entity_poly.type
_entity_poly.pdbx_seq_one_letter_code
_entity_poly.pdbx_strand_id
1 'polypeptide(L)'
;MSAPPTPVTVRWNGGCPEPTRRAVEAAVTAGVRRALAGRTAVKAATAVSAKGSDEPWGPGADGRWWTMPGYADGSGAPVAVPVRSAGGPGERLPFGDVLSHDRFPTLPLIMVTVHEWVRTGAAPYLNSASLARAVQWGTYLYGAHGFTVLERGGEHVADRFVMVPLDEPLLMRQFGRTAPPVAVAAGLPDVEVTERGRVLVLTDYRVVVTVTAEGRWLVDLDRGVHWTPQAIRRELARTPADQRVAPAVAACVAAGRLVAEGGGTGAGLPGADQEALLEHIVVMDRHVFAWMPWEQRAGYLVALSGLLWPNDRQKKAMVELLVSARSPSELEAMAALLRERGAYERLFTTLDGSVVEFLLVLGRLRPRRQLSTEYLLALLDELSMSPGDGTAQDPDGLRGLRNVANGLSLWLRSTVDGLIDLFTHSPTQLIEGIAHLAEFVLLVRRATTAPVDPKAAAVLQTLCEQAGRAILVALAGLEYAEELGTPFGARAGAGRGGARIGGDLGQTLGTALLVEVLSWFVGLGELKEALGGAELTERLAALLRVLGSVGRLGKASEVAGELSRLDRMVAALAGLAELRDLDAAAQALRLLPEPYLAELTRLAETLEVPAGAAPRVLRRLARQHNALPEVERLADALSLARRFERQAETVGGVTEEMTAALSRLMETGFDRPTMRTLVEGVRPQALEAWSRAVGRLGANGLRRLGAGALRDLAERPRALALIAEAGGDAYVALLNRGHDAEAVDALLRALELRRNELPDPAAYQRLLDRLAAREGAAFEELAGRLQVATEATAARLRAAGRRHLVAELTELAEEADDARRTGEHAVAAQAIAKREQLAVRLDDLTDRQLSGAEEIARRARETYDWQDVWRFPAAGRDDLLEVVGELTERLGNRQLDGLQHPLRTLLAERGTGKVFQGTMGELYAARSLAAEFHATALEFQRTRAGRRVDIIAELPGRGRVSVEVKTNLTGPAGYLRTQLVNDLVAHAATGYTDLLYLYHWDSAGELPALGERMIRHFDDPDVLRALTAAGHDPAAARAAFRAWLTAGNPRTYHRP
;
A
#
# COMPACT_ATOMS: atom_id res chain seq x y z
N MET A 1 -24.64 62.90 -13.20
CA MET A 1 -25.39 61.82 -13.86
C MET A 1 -25.34 60.60 -12.96
N SER A 2 -26.44 60.31 -12.26
CA SER A 2 -26.57 59.16 -11.38
C SER A 2 -26.61 57.88 -12.23
N ALA A 3 -25.93 56.82 -11.79
CA ALA A 3 -26.02 55.52 -12.43
C ALA A 3 -27.49 55.07 -12.51
N PRO A 4 -27.92 54.41 -13.61
CA PRO A 4 -29.27 53.85 -13.68
C PRO A 4 -29.45 52.84 -12.55
N PRO A 5 -30.60 52.83 -11.86
CA PRO A 5 -30.84 51.87 -10.79
C PRO A 5 -30.80 50.45 -11.34
N THR A 6 -30.00 49.60 -10.70
CA THR A 6 -29.96 48.16 -10.98
C THR A 6 -31.36 47.58 -10.74
N PRO A 7 -31.94 46.81 -11.68
CA PRO A 7 -33.26 46.22 -11.47
C PRO A 7 -33.21 45.27 -10.26
N VAL A 8 -34.01 45.56 -9.24
CA VAL A 8 -34.20 44.67 -8.08
C VAL A 8 -35.29 43.67 -8.42
N THR A 9 -34.92 42.41 -8.59
CA THR A 9 -35.87 41.31 -8.82
C THR A 9 -36.31 40.74 -7.48
N VAL A 10 -37.53 41.08 -7.04
CA VAL A 10 -38.15 40.49 -5.84
C VAL A 10 -39.01 39.29 -6.26
N ARG A 11 -38.65 38.08 -5.82
CA ARG A 11 -39.43 36.86 -6.07
C ARG A 11 -40.25 36.51 -4.82
N TRP A 12 -41.56 36.34 -5.01
CA TRP A 12 -42.51 36.01 -3.94
C TRP A 12 -43.33 34.78 -4.36
N ASN A 13 -43.42 33.78 -3.47
CA ASN A 13 -44.01 32.47 -3.75
C ASN A 13 -45.44 32.29 -3.17
N GLY A 14 -46.05 33.36 -2.66
CA GLY A 14 -47.41 33.31 -2.11
C GLY A 14 -47.53 32.78 -0.67
N GLY A 15 -46.42 32.53 0.03
CA GLY A 15 -46.39 31.98 1.40
C GLY A 15 -46.76 32.99 2.51
N CYS A 16 -47.95 33.57 2.46
CA CYS A 16 -48.52 34.38 3.54
C CYS A 16 -50.03 34.13 3.67
N PRO A 17 -50.68 34.55 4.79
CA PRO A 17 -52.12 34.40 4.96
C PRO A 17 -52.88 34.98 3.75
N GLU A 18 -53.95 34.29 3.35
CA GLU A 18 -54.71 34.59 2.13
C GLU A 18 -55.07 36.07 1.94
N PRO A 19 -55.44 36.86 2.99
CA PRO A 19 -55.71 38.29 2.83
C PRO A 19 -54.49 39.09 2.37
N THR A 20 -53.31 38.79 2.93
CA THR A 20 -52.04 39.41 2.57
C THR A 20 -51.60 38.98 1.18
N ARG A 21 -51.81 37.71 0.83
CA ARG A 21 -51.51 37.20 -0.51
C ARG A 21 -52.33 37.94 -1.58
N ARG A 22 -53.65 38.03 -1.39
CA ARG A 22 -54.52 38.75 -2.33
C ARG A 22 -54.14 40.23 -2.46
N ALA A 23 -53.74 40.88 -1.37
CA ALA A 23 -53.30 42.28 -1.39
C ALA A 23 -52.01 42.48 -2.20
N VAL A 24 -51.02 41.61 -2.03
CA VAL A 24 -49.76 41.67 -2.78
C VAL A 24 -49.97 41.31 -4.26
N GLU A 25 -50.75 40.27 -4.57
CA GLU A 25 -51.11 39.91 -5.96
C GLU A 25 -51.83 41.06 -6.67
N ALA A 26 -52.78 41.71 -5.99
CA ALA A 26 -53.51 42.86 -6.52
C ALA A 26 -52.59 44.06 -6.78
N ALA A 27 -51.67 44.37 -5.85
CA ALA A 27 -50.72 45.47 -6.00
C ALA A 27 -49.73 45.23 -7.15
N VAL A 28 -49.19 44.01 -7.27
CA VAL A 28 -48.27 43.63 -8.37
C VAL A 28 -48.99 43.66 -9.71
N THR A 29 -50.19 43.08 -9.80
CA THR A 29 -50.99 43.07 -11.03
C THR A 29 -51.36 44.48 -11.49
N ALA A 30 -51.75 45.35 -10.56
CA ALA A 30 -52.06 46.76 -10.85
C ALA A 30 -50.81 47.53 -11.31
N GLY A 31 -49.65 47.30 -10.68
CA GLY A 31 -48.37 47.87 -11.09
C GLY A 31 -47.94 47.45 -12.50
N VAL A 32 -48.05 46.15 -12.82
CA VAL A 32 -47.77 45.62 -14.16
C VAL A 32 -48.72 46.20 -15.21
N ARG A 33 -50.02 46.30 -14.92
CA ARG A 33 -51.01 46.91 -15.83
C ARG A 33 -50.70 48.39 -16.10
N ARG A 34 -50.30 49.17 -15.08
CA ARG A 34 -49.88 50.57 -15.26
C ARG A 34 -48.59 50.69 -16.07
N ALA A 35 -47.60 49.84 -15.82
CA ALA A 35 -46.35 49.83 -16.59
C ALA A 35 -46.59 49.48 -18.07
N LEU A 36 -47.51 48.56 -18.34
CA LEU A 36 -47.93 48.22 -19.71
C LEU A 36 -48.75 49.33 -20.36
N ALA A 37 -49.65 50.01 -19.63
CA ALA A 37 -50.39 51.17 -20.12
C ALA A 37 -49.46 52.36 -20.43
N GLY A 38 -48.43 52.59 -19.61
CA GLY A 38 -47.43 53.65 -19.82
C GLY A 38 -46.52 53.45 -21.04
N ARG A 39 -46.46 52.23 -21.61
CA ARG A 39 -45.64 51.94 -22.80
C ARG A 39 -46.22 52.51 -24.12
N THR A 40 -47.45 53.02 -24.13
CA THR A 40 -48.03 53.68 -25.33
C THR A 40 -47.86 55.19 -25.37
N ALA A 41 -47.29 55.83 -24.33
CA ALA A 41 -47.11 57.28 -24.29
C ALA A 41 -45.68 57.66 -23.85
N VAL A 42 -44.70 57.51 -24.75
CA VAL A 42 -43.42 58.20 -24.61
C VAL A 42 -43.53 59.57 -25.27
N LYS A 43 -44.03 60.55 -24.51
CA LYS A 43 -43.66 61.97 -24.62
C LYS A 43 -44.18 62.77 -23.42
N ALA A 44 -43.23 63.24 -22.62
CA ALA A 44 -43.30 64.36 -21.68
C ALA A 44 -44.42 64.38 -20.61
N ALA A 45 -44.06 64.05 -19.37
CA ALA A 45 -44.60 64.68 -18.15
C ALA A 45 -43.59 64.41 -17.01
N THR A 46 -42.63 65.31 -16.75
CA THR A 46 -42.67 66.34 -15.70
C THR A 46 -43.28 65.87 -14.37
N ALA A 47 -42.42 65.85 -13.34
CA ALA A 47 -42.67 65.86 -11.90
C ALA A 47 -44.14 65.88 -11.45
N VAL A 48 -44.61 64.75 -10.95
CA VAL A 48 -45.65 64.73 -9.90
C VAL A 48 -44.94 64.53 -8.58
N SER A 49 -44.83 65.63 -7.83
CA SER A 49 -44.51 65.60 -6.41
C SER A 49 -45.63 64.87 -5.67
N ALA A 50 -45.39 63.62 -5.28
CA ALA A 50 -46.17 62.98 -4.24
C ALA A 50 -45.68 63.51 -2.89
N LYS A 51 -46.27 64.62 -2.43
CA LYS A 51 -46.29 64.94 -1.01
C LYS A 51 -47.24 63.94 -0.34
N GLY A 52 -46.67 62.93 0.31
CA GLY A 52 -47.42 61.97 1.12
C GLY A 52 -46.61 60.71 1.44
N SER A 53 -46.15 60.62 2.68
CA SER A 53 -45.31 59.58 3.33
C SER A 53 -43.80 59.64 3.02
N ASP A 54 -43.04 60.05 4.04
CA ASP A 54 -41.56 59.99 4.11
C ASP A 54 -41.05 58.57 4.38
N GLU A 55 -41.76 57.51 3.98
CA GLU A 55 -41.23 56.15 4.09
C GLU A 55 -40.36 55.83 2.88
N PRO A 56 -39.04 55.60 3.05
CA PRO A 56 -38.17 55.26 1.94
C PRO A 56 -38.58 53.89 1.39
N TRP A 57 -39.01 53.87 0.12
CA TRP A 57 -39.22 52.64 -0.65
C TRP A 57 -37.92 51.83 -0.67
N GLY A 58 -37.94 50.62 -0.11
CA GLY A 58 -36.72 49.86 0.11
C GLY A 58 -36.88 48.73 1.13
N PRO A 59 -35.78 48.05 1.48
CA PRO A 59 -35.79 47.04 2.52
C PRO A 59 -36.13 47.69 3.87
N GLY A 60 -37.01 47.05 4.64
CA GLY A 60 -37.25 47.41 6.03
C GLY A 60 -35.99 47.28 6.87
N ALA A 61 -35.95 47.93 8.03
CA ALA A 61 -34.76 48.04 8.87
C ALA A 61 -34.14 46.70 9.31
N ASP A 62 -34.90 45.60 9.29
CA ASP A 62 -34.46 44.24 9.62
C ASP A 62 -34.15 43.36 8.38
N GLY A 63 -34.31 43.91 7.16
CA GLY A 63 -34.12 43.18 5.90
C GLY A 63 -35.13 42.07 5.63
N ARG A 64 -36.13 41.87 6.50
CA ARG A 64 -37.15 40.80 6.38
C ARG A 64 -38.37 41.22 5.56
N TRP A 65 -38.49 42.49 5.25
CA TRP A 65 -39.59 43.06 4.48
C TRP A 65 -39.06 44.07 3.46
N TRP A 66 -39.77 44.25 2.35
CA TRP A 66 -39.53 45.29 1.36
C TRP A 66 -40.82 46.09 1.22
N THR A 67 -40.74 47.39 1.45
CA THR A 67 -41.90 48.27 1.35
C THR A 67 -42.03 48.75 -0.08
N MET A 68 -43.17 48.46 -0.72
CA MET A 68 -43.47 48.88 -2.09
C MET A 68 -44.81 49.60 -2.18
N PRO A 69 -45.03 50.49 -3.15
CA PRO A 69 -46.30 51.22 -3.27
C PRO A 69 -47.46 50.27 -3.65
N GLY A 70 -48.54 50.32 -2.88
CA GLY A 70 -49.79 49.59 -3.13
C GLY A 70 -50.66 50.32 -4.14
N TYR A 71 -51.10 49.59 -5.17
CA TYR A 71 -51.87 50.17 -6.29
C TYR A 71 -53.29 49.61 -6.43
N ALA A 72 -53.72 48.75 -5.50
CA ALA A 72 -54.98 48.02 -5.60
C ALA A 72 -56.23 48.90 -5.46
N ASP A 73 -56.14 50.02 -4.73
CA ASP A 73 -57.22 50.97 -4.44
C ASP A 73 -56.93 52.39 -4.98
N GLY A 74 -55.79 52.58 -5.66
CA GLY A 74 -55.34 53.87 -6.17
C GLY A 74 -54.76 54.83 -5.11
N SER A 75 -54.68 54.43 -3.83
CA SER A 75 -54.22 55.29 -2.73
C SER A 75 -52.70 55.45 -2.65
N GLY A 76 -51.93 54.51 -3.21
CA GLY A 76 -50.47 54.50 -3.10
C GLY A 76 -49.95 54.03 -1.75
N ALA A 77 -50.82 53.52 -0.85
CA ALA A 77 -50.43 53.09 0.49
C ALA A 77 -49.35 51.98 0.45
N PRO A 78 -48.30 52.06 1.29
CA PRO A 78 -47.21 51.08 1.26
C PRO A 78 -47.70 49.67 1.62
N VAL A 79 -47.29 48.70 0.83
CA VAL A 79 -47.49 47.27 1.06
C VAL A 79 -46.15 46.66 1.45
N ALA A 80 -46.08 46.11 2.66
CA ALA A 80 -44.91 45.36 3.13
C ALA A 80 -44.90 43.96 2.51
N VAL A 81 -43.87 43.66 1.72
CA VAL A 81 -43.66 42.35 1.11
C VAL A 81 -42.57 41.62 1.89
N PRO A 82 -42.82 40.41 2.42
CA PRO A 82 -41.79 39.67 3.13
C PRO A 82 -40.65 39.31 2.18
N VAL A 83 -39.42 39.66 2.56
CA VAL A 83 -38.17 39.33 1.88
C VAL A 83 -37.55 38.15 2.60
N ARG A 84 -37.49 36.99 1.94
CA ARG A 84 -36.49 35.98 2.30
C ARG A 84 -35.19 36.36 1.60
N SER A 85 -34.13 36.60 2.37
CA SER A 85 -32.77 36.66 1.83
C SER A 85 -32.50 35.37 1.06
N ALA A 86 -31.95 35.48 -0.15
CA ALA A 86 -31.60 34.32 -0.98
C ALA A 86 -30.49 33.43 -0.35
N GLY A 87 -29.97 33.79 0.82
CA GLY A 87 -29.30 32.86 1.73
C GLY A 87 -30.20 32.63 2.93
N GLY A 88 -30.68 31.39 3.10
CA GLY A 88 -31.08 30.91 4.42
C GLY A 88 -29.87 30.92 5.37
N PRO A 89 -30.07 30.60 6.66
CA PRO A 89 -29.00 30.52 7.68
C PRO A 89 -28.07 29.30 7.48
N GLY A 90 -27.55 29.11 6.26
CA GLY A 90 -26.63 28.03 5.93
C GLY A 90 -25.17 28.38 6.18
N GLU A 91 -24.39 27.40 6.63
CA GLU A 91 -22.95 27.51 6.77
C GLU A 91 -22.31 27.61 5.39
N ARG A 92 -21.51 28.67 5.15
CA ARG A 92 -20.72 28.81 3.92
C ARG A 92 -19.46 27.97 4.05
N LEU A 93 -19.37 26.94 3.21
CA LEU A 93 -18.21 26.07 3.10
C LEU A 93 -17.15 26.68 2.15
N PRO A 94 -15.93 26.13 2.13
CA PRO A 94 -14.92 26.48 1.13
C PRO A 94 -15.48 26.38 -0.30
N PHE A 95 -14.96 27.21 -1.20
CA PHE A 95 -15.41 27.32 -2.60
C PHE A 95 -16.83 27.87 -2.81
N GLY A 96 -17.46 28.39 -1.75
CA GLY A 96 -18.76 29.09 -1.83
C GLY A 96 -19.97 28.17 -1.81
N ASP A 97 -19.79 26.87 -1.53
CA ASP A 97 -20.90 25.94 -1.31
C ASP A 97 -21.62 26.29 0.01
N VAL A 98 -22.91 26.03 0.11
CA VAL A 98 -23.73 26.39 1.28
C VAL A 98 -24.42 25.16 1.84
N LEU A 99 -24.05 24.79 3.07
CA LEU A 99 -24.67 23.70 3.82
C LEU A 99 -25.88 24.26 4.60
N SER A 100 -27.06 23.72 4.35
CA SER A 100 -28.28 24.08 5.05
C SER A 100 -28.63 23.00 6.06
N HIS A 101 -28.68 23.37 7.35
CA HIS A 101 -29.07 22.46 8.43
C HIS A 101 -30.57 22.15 8.46
N ASP A 102 -31.38 22.90 7.71
CA ASP A 102 -32.79 22.64 7.56
C ASP A 102 -33.05 21.35 6.77
N ARG A 103 -34.18 20.69 7.07
CA ARG A 103 -34.67 19.53 6.34
C ARG A 103 -35.08 19.92 4.92
N PHE A 104 -34.56 19.19 3.93
CA PHE A 104 -35.01 19.38 2.55
C PHE A 104 -36.46 18.88 2.38
N PRO A 105 -37.29 19.51 1.51
CA PRO A 105 -38.64 19.02 1.24
C PRO A 105 -38.65 17.55 0.82
N THR A 106 -39.65 16.79 1.26
CA THR A 106 -39.82 15.39 0.82
C THR A 106 -40.41 15.36 -0.58
N LEU A 107 -39.59 15.01 -1.56
CA LEU A 107 -39.95 14.92 -2.97
C LEU A 107 -39.76 13.48 -3.45
N PRO A 108 -40.72 12.91 -4.20
CA PRO A 108 -40.52 11.60 -4.82
C PRO A 108 -39.54 11.73 -6.00
N LEU A 109 -38.46 10.96 -5.98
CA LEU A 109 -37.38 11.01 -6.97
C LEU A 109 -37.52 9.93 -8.02
N ILE A 110 -37.66 8.69 -7.57
CA ILE A 110 -37.66 7.50 -8.41
C ILE A 110 -38.84 6.63 -7.99
N MET A 111 -39.66 6.25 -8.96
CA MET A 111 -40.69 5.23 -8.78
C MET A 111 -40.05 3.86 -9.05
N VAL A 112 -39.95 3.02 -8.01
CA VAL A 112 -39.41 1.64 -8.13
C VAL A 112 -40.53 0.68 -8.50
N THR A 113 -41.68 0.84 -7.85
CA THR A 113 -42.93 0.16 -8.18
C THR A 113 -44.11 1.14 -8.06
N VAL A 114 -45.33 0.71 -8.39
CA VAL A 114 -46.54 1.56 -8.26
C VAL A 114 -46.75 2.05 -6.81
N HIS A 115 -46.21 1.34 -5.81
CA HIS A 115 -46.37 1.65 -4.39
C HIS A 115 -45.07 2.05 -3.68
N GLU A 116 -43.91 1.88 -4.34
CA GLU A 116 -42.60 2.10 -3.73
C GLU A 116 -41.86 3.24 -4.42
N TRP A 117 -41.41 4.21 -3.62
CA TRP A 117 -40.81 5.45 -4.09
C TRP A 117 -39.55 5.74 -3.31
N VAL A 118 -38.48 6.09 -4.01
CA VAL A 118 -37.30 6.72 -3.41
C VAL A 118 -37.62 8.20 -3.24
N ARG A 119 -37.41 8.77 -2.04
CA ARG A 119 -37.73 10.17 -1.78
C ARG A 119 -36.53 10.91 -1.20
N THR A 120 -36.56 12.24 -1.33
CA THR A 120 -35.72 13.12 -0.51
C THR A 120 -36.34 13.32 0.86
N GLY A 121 -35.57 13.88 1.79
CA GLY A 121 -36.19 14.48 2.98
C GLY A 121 -35.33 14.50 4.21
N ALA A 122 -34.04 14.21 4.15
CA ALA A 122 -33.16 14.33 5.30
C ALA A 122 -32.48 15.71 5.36
N ALA A 123 -31.88 16.01 6.52
CA ALA A 123 -31.08 17.19 6.79
C ALA A 123 -29.66 16.75 7.19
N PRO A 124 -28.62 17.57 6.95
CA PRO A 124 -28.59 18.78 6.12
C PRO A 124 -28.65 18.51 4.60
N TYR A 125 -28.84 19.55 3.80
CA TYR A 125 -28.63 19.49 2.35
C TYR A 125 -27.66 20.59 1.90
N LEU A 126 -27.02 20.41 0.75
CA LEU A 126 -25.96 21.30 0.28
C LEU A 126 -26.28 21.92 -1.07
N ASN A 127 -26.03 23.22 -1.20
CA ASN A 127 -26.13 23.94 -2.46
C ASN A 127 -24.72 24.20 -3.01
N SER A 128 -24.52 23.91 -4.30
CA SER A 128 -23.23 24.11 -4.98
C SER A 128 -23.44 24.64 -6.41
N ALA A 129 -22.51 25.47 -6.87
CA ALA A 129 -22.39 25.83 -8.27
C ALA A 129 -21.79 24.70 -9.14
N SER A 130 -21.15 23.70 -8.52
CA SER A 130 -20.42 22.62 -9.21
C SER A 130 -21.07 21.27 -8.95
N LEU A 131 -21.38 20.54 -10.03
CA LEU A 131 -21.84 19.16 -9.94
C LEU A 131 -20.80 18.27 -9.26
N ALA A 132 -19.52 18.47 -9.58
CA ALA A 132 -18.43 17.67 -9.00
C ALA A 132 -18.36 17.85 -7.48
N ARG A 133 -18.47 19.08 -6.99
CA ARG A 133 -18.48 19.32 -5.54
C ARG A 133 -19.76 18.83 -4.88
N ALA A 134 -20.93 19.02 -5.50
CA ALA A 134 -22.19 18.50 -4.98
C ALA A 134 -22.15 16.97 -4.80
N VAL A 135 -21.65 16.25 -5.80
CA VAL A 135 -21.45 14.79 -5.72
C VAL A 135 -20.44 14.43 -4.64
N GLN A 136 -19.29 15.10 -4.59
CA GLN A 136 -18.26 14.82 -3.58
C GLN A 136 -18.79 15.03 -2.16
N TRP A 137 -19.49 16.13 -1.92
CA TRP A 137 -20.15 16.38 -0.63
C TRP A 137 -21.18 15.32 -0.29
N GLY A 138 -21.98 14.88 -1.26
CA GLY A 138 -22.92 13.77 -1.06
C GLY A 138 -22.24 12.46 -0.69
N THR A 139 -21.15 12.12 -1.39
CA THR A 139 -20.35 10.92 -1.09
C THR A 139 -19.77 10.99 0.32
N TYR A 140 -19.25 12.15 0.73
CA TYR A 140 -18.68 12.31 2.06
C TYR A 140 -19.77 12.30 3.15
N LEU A 141 -20.82 13.08 3.01
CA LEU A 141 -21.82 13.24 4.07
C LEU A 141 -22.80 12.06 4.16
N TYR A 142 -23.08 11.38 3.04
CA TYR A 142 -24.18 10.42 2.92
C TYR A 142 -23.84 9.16 2.12
N GLY A 143 -22.56 8.89 1.82
CA GLY A 143 -22.18 7.76 0.96
C GLY A 143 -22.73 6.40 1.44
N ALA A 144 -22.78 6.17 2.75
CA ALA A 144 -23.27 4.91 3.33
C ALA A 144 -24.81 4.76 3.31
N HIS A 145 -25.53 5.86 3.02
CA HIS A 145 -27.00 5.93 2.97
C HIS A 145 -27.52 6.12 1.53
N GLY A 146 -26.78 6.85 0.71
CA GLY A 146 -27.20 7.30 -0.61
C GLY A 146 -27.72 8.74 -0.59
N PHE A 147 -27.59 9.40 -1.73
CA PHE A 147 -27.99 10.80 -1.91
C PHE A 147 -28.40 11.05 -3.35
N THR A 148 -29.05 12.18 -3.61
CA THR A 148 -29.34 12.65 -4.97
C THR A 148 -28.76 14.03 -5.19
N VAL A 149 -28.39 14.33 -6.43
CA VAL A 149 -28.07 15.69 -6.85
C VAL A 149 -29.17 16.18 -7.80
N LEU A 150 -29.75 17.32 -7.44
CA LEU A 150 -30.81 17.98 -8.18
C LEU A 150 -30.28 19.26 -8.83
N GLU A 151 -30.71 19.55 -10.05
CA GLU A 151 -30.51 20.85 -10.69
C GLU A 151 -31.76 21.71 -10.44
N ARG A 152 -31.59 22.95 -9.95
CA ARG A 152 -32.70 23.90 -9.78
C ARG A 152 -33.17 24.45 -11.13
N GLY A 153 -34.48 24.56 -11.32
CA GLY A 153 -35.07 25.23 -12.48
C GLY A 153 -34.79 26.75 -12.48
N GLY A 154 -34.34 27.29 -13.61
CA GLY A 154 -34.12 28.73 -13.83
C GLY A 154 -32.63 29.13 -13.91
N GLU A 155 -32.35 30.44 -14.07
CA GLU A 155 -30.98 31.00 -14.14
C GLU A 155 -30.32 31.10 -12.75
N HIS A 156 -30.01 29.95 -12.14
CA HIS A 156 -29.39 29.85 -10.81
C HIS A 156 -27.93 29.42 -10.92
N VAL A 157 -27.03 30.32 -11.34
CA VAL A 157 -25.61 29.94 -11.59
C VAL A 157 -24.85 29.63 -10.29
N ALA A 158 -25.12 30.35 -9.20
CA ALA A 158 -24.37 30.24 -7.95
C ALA A 158 -24.78 29.03 -7.06
N ASP A 159 -26.01 28.54 -7.21
CA ASP A 159 -26.61 27.45 -6.44
C ASP A 159 -27.32 26.44 -7.34
N ARG A 160 -26.75 26.22 -8.54
CA ARG A 160 -27.33 25.39 -9.60
C ARG A 160 -27.68 23.99 -9.14
N PHE A 161 -26.80 23.38 -8.36
CA PHE A 161 -26.93 22.00 -7.90
C PHE A 161 -27.26 21.96 -6.40
N VAL A 162 -28.17 21.07 -6.04
CA VAL A 162 -28.54 20.78 -4.67
C VAL A 162 -28.28 19.30 -4.41
N MET A 163 -27.31 19.00 -3.54
CA MET A 163 -27.12 17.65 -3.02
C MET A 163 -28.07 17.46 -1.84
N VAL A 164 -28.85 16.39 -1.89
CA VAL A 164 -29.88 16.07 -0.90
C VAL A 164 -29.75 14.61 -0.47
N PRO A 165 -29.72 14.31 0.83
CA PRO A 165 -29.80 12.93 1.31
C PRO A 165 -31.17 12.30 1.02
N LEU A 166 -31.17 10.99 0.79
CA LEU A 166 -32.39 10.21 0.67
C LEU A 166 -33.06 10.06 2.05
N ASP A 167 -34.38 9.82 2.08
CA ASP A 167 -35.09 9.57 3.33
C ASP A 167 -34.84 8.15 3.89
N GLU A 168 -34.62 7.20 2.98
CA GLU A 168 -34.27 5.82 3.28
C GLU A 168 -33.01 5.38 2.50
N PRO A 169 -32.24 4.41 3.04
CA PRO A 169 -31.06 3.90 2.36
C PRO A 169 -31.45 3.22 1.06
N LEU A 170 -30.80 3.62 -0.04
CA LEU A 170 -31.08 3.05 -1.35
C LEU A 170 -30.08 1.94 -1.67
N LEU A 171 -30.58 0.73 -1.90
CA LEU A 171 -29.78 -0.47 -2.23
C LEU A 171 -30.09 -0.94 -3.66
N MET A 172 -29.11 -1.49 -4.36
CA MET A 172 -29.30 -1.88 -5.76
C MET A 172 -30.35 -2.97 -5.94
N ARG A 173 -30.44 -3.88 -4.97
CA ARG A 173 -31.44 -4.98 -4.97
C ARG A 173 -32.89 -4.51 -5.08
N GLN A 174 -33.20 -3.25 -4.74
CA GLN A 174 -34.54 -2.69 -4.87
C GLN A 174 -34.97 -2.52 -6.33
N PHE A 175 -34.02 -2.42 -7.27
CA PHE A 175 -34.31 -2.23 -8.69
C PHE A 175 -34.45 -3.53 -9.50
N GLY A 176 -34.28 -4.70 -8.87
CA GLY A 176 -34.29 -6.02 -9.54
C GLY A 176 -33.05 -6.26 -10.42
N ARG A 177 -33.16 -7.09 -11.46
CA ARG A 177 -32.11 -7.26 -12.47
C ARG A 177 -31.70 -5.90 -13.07
N THR A 178 -30.46 -5.51 -12.83
CA THR A 178 -29.86 -4.32 -13.41
C THR A 178 -29.33 -4.66 -14.80
N ALA A 179 -29.50 -3.75 -15.76
CA ALA A 179 -28.77 -3.90 -17.02
C ALA A 179 -27.26 -3.80 -16.71
N PRO A 180 -26.39 -4.54 -17.41
CA PRO A 180 -24.95 -4.46 -17.19
C PRO A 180 -24.52 -2.99 -17.22
N PRO A 181 -23.67 -2.55 -16.26
CA PRO A 181 -23.26 -1.16 -16.18
C PRO A 181 -22.68 -0.76 -17.54
N VAL A 182 -23.18 0.36 -18.09
CA VAL A 182 -22.60 0.87 -19.32
C VAL A 182 -21.23 1.39 -18.92
N ALA A 183 -20.15 0.70 -19.33
CA ALA A 183 -18.79 1.13 -19.01
C ALA A 183 -18.52 2.48 -19.69
N VAL A 184 -18.75 3.57 -18.97
CA VAL A 184 -18.52 4.93 -19.45
C VAL A 184 -17.05 5.24 -19.13
N ALA A 185 -16.14 5.13 -20.12
CA ALA A 185 -14.70 5.45 -20.05
C ALA A 185 -14.18 6.21 -18.80
N ALA A 186 -13.12 5.67 -18.17
CA ALA A 186 -12.31 6.19 -17.06
C ALA A 186 -12.77 7.51 -16.40
N GLY A 187 -13.27 7.41 -15.16
CA GLY A 187 -13.50 8.57 -14.26
C GLY A 187 -14.93 8.84 -13.80
N LEU A 188 -15.90 8.03 -14.20
CA LEU A 188 -17.23 7.93 -13.59
C LEU A 188 -17.36 6.53 -12.97
N PRO A 189 -17.82 6.37 -11.72
CA PRO A 189 -18.16 5.05 -11.18
C PRO A 189 -19.29 4.42 -12.01
N ASP A 190 -19.33 3.09 -12.02
CA ASP A 190 -20.26 2.25 -12.79
C ASP A 190 -21.69 2.84 -12.80
N VAL A 191 -22.09 3.35 -13.97
CA VAL A 191 -23.42 3.94 -14.19
C VAL A 191 -24.38 2.80 -14.50
N GLU A 192 -25.35 2.59 -13.62
CA GLU A 192 -26.36 1.55 -13.76
C GLU A 192 -27.67 2.11 -14.32
N VAL A 193 -28.25 1.36 -15.25
CA VAL A 193 -29.47 1.71 -15.97
C VAL A 193 -30.64 0.98 -15.33
N THR A 194 -31.63 1.72 -14.85
CA THR A 194 -32.80 1.11 -14.22
C THR A 194 -33.88 0.82 -15.27
N GLU A 195 -34.12 -0.47 -15.59
CA GLU A 195 -35.28 -0.88 -16.40
C GLU A 195 -36.62 -0.73 -15.63
N ARG A 196 -36.57 -0.74 -14.29
CA ARG A 196 -37.75 -0.68 -13.40
C ARG A 196 -37.91 0.63 -12.63
N GLY A 197 -36.91 1.51 -12.65
CA GLY A 197 -36.94 2.80 -11.95
C GLY A 197 -37.30 3.92 -12.92
N ARG A 198 -38.42 4.61 -12.70
CA ARG A 198 -38.75 5.83 -13.46
C ARG A 198 -38.38 7.06 -12.64
N VAL A 199 -37.39 7.82 -13.13
CA VAL A 199 -37.04 9.12 -12.57
C VAL A 199 -38.19 10.10 -12.83
N LEU A 200 -38.62 10.82 -11.79
CA LEU A 200 -39.75 11.74 -11.88
C LEU A 200 -39.30 13.14 -12.29
N VAL A 201 -40.15 13.79 -13.09
CA VAL A 201 -40.00 15.21 -13.40
C VAL A 201 -40.57 16.01 -12.24
N LEU A 202 -39.71 16.71 -11.51
CA LEU A 202 -40.11 17.62 -10.44
C LEU A 202 -40.39 19.02 -11.01
N THR A 203 -41.31 19.77 -10.40
CA THR A 203 -41.71 21.10 -10.90
C THR A 203 -40.58 22.13 -10.85
N ASP A 204 -39.84 22.14 -9.74
CA ASP A 204 -38.78 23.13 -9.48
C ASP A 204 -37.36 22.56 -9.61
N TYR A 205 -37.24 21.24 -9.80
CA TYR A 205 -35.98 20.52 -9.79
C TYR A 205 -35.89 19.53 -10.95
N ARG A 206 -34.66 19.18 -11.34
CA ARG A 206 -34.39 18.04 -12.24
C ARG A 206 -33.40 17.12 -11.54
N VAL A 207 -33.70 15.82 -11.52
CA VAL A 207 -32.75 14.83 -10.99
C VAL A 207 -31.58 14.74 -11.95
N VAL A 208 -30.37 14.99 -11.45
CA VAL A 208 -29.12 14.88 -12.22
C VAL A 208 -28.57 13.47 -12.09
N VAL A 209 -28.42 13.01 -10.85
CA VAL A 209 -27.92 11.67 -10.51
C VAL A 209 -28.40 11.29 -9.12
N THR A 210 -28.71 10.02 -8.91
CA THR A 210 -28.92 9.43 -7.58
C THR A 210 -27.83 8.42 -7.31
N VAL A 211 -27.20 8.49 -6.15
CA VAL A 211 -26.12 7.58 -5.74
C VAL A 211 -26.65 6.70 -4.61
N THR A 212 -26.48 5.38 -4.75
CA THR A 212 -26.94 4.39 -3.76
C THR A 212 -25.97 4.30 -2.57
N ALA A 213 -26.42 3.62 -1.51
CA ALA A 213 -25.59 3.28 -0.35
C ALA A 213 -24.41 2.34 -0.68
N GLU A 214 -24.42 1.74 -1.87
CA GLU A 214 -23.35 0.89 -2.42
C GLU A 214 -22.42 1.70 -3.37
N GLY A 215 -22.61 3.02 -3.45
CA GLY A 215 -21.83 3.91 -4.30
C GLY A 215 -22.15 3.83 -5.79
N ARG A 216 -23.24 3.14 -6.17
CA ARG A 216 -23.68 3.00 -7.57
C ARG A 216 -24.45 4.22 -8.04
N TRP A 217 -24.26 4.61 -9.30
CA TRP A 217 -24.87 5.81 -9.85
C TRP A 217 -26.08 5.44 -10.72
N LEU A 218 -27.24 5.98 -10.37
CA LEU A 218 -28.50 5.84 -11.07
C LEU A 218 -28.81 7.12 -11.83
N VAL A 219 -29.05 6.98 -13.13
CA VAL A 219 -29.34 8.08 -14.05
C VAL A 219 -30.51 7.73 -14.96
N ASP A 220 -31.28 8.74 -15.36
CA ASP A 220 -32.38 8.56 -16.30
C ASP A 220 -31.85 8.38 -17.73
N LEU A 221 -32.31 7.34 -18.41
CA LEU A 221 -31.94 7.02 -19.79
C LEU A 221 -33.08 7.26 -20.80
N ASP A 222 -34.22 7.79 -20.39
CA ASP A 222 -35.34 8.05 -21.30
C ASP A 222 -34.91 8.92 -22.50
N ARG A 223 -35.46 8.63 -23.68
CA ARG A 223 -35.11 9.42 -24.88
C ARG A 223 -35.60 10.87 -24.70
N GLY A 224 -34.66 11.79 -24.55
CA GLY A 224 -34.94 13.23 -24.42
C GLY A 224 -34.61 13.84 -23.06
N VAL A 225 -34.07 13.08 -22.09
CA VAL A 225 -33.59 13.67 -20.83
C VAL A 225 -32.37 14.58 -21.06
N HIS A 226 -32.30 15.66 -20.28
CA HIS A 226 -31.21 16.62 -20.33
C HIS A 226 -29.89 16.06 -19.79
N TRP A 227 -29.97 15.28 -18.70
CA TRP A 227 -28.83 14.74 -17.98
C TRP A 227 -28.49 13.31 -18.41
N THR A 228 -27.86 13.20 -19.58
CA THR A 228 -27.27 11.92 -20.02
C THR A 228 -25.96 11.64 -19.28
N PRO A 229 -25.47 10.38 -19.23
CA PRO A 229 -24.15 10.06 -18.66
C PRO A 229 -23.01 10.91 -19.24
N GLN A 230 -23.09 11.25 -20.52
CA GLN A 230 -22.11 12.12 -21.19
C GLN A 230 -22.22 13.58 -20.73
N ALA A 231 -23.43 14.08 -20.50
CA ALA A 231 -23.64 15.44 -19.98
C ALA A 231 -23.10 15.56 -18.56
N ILE A 232 -23.38 14.58 -17.70
CA ILE A 232 -22.85 14.49 -16.34
C ILE A 232 -21.31 14.49 -16.38
N ARG A 233 -20.69 13.65 -17.21
CA ARG A 233 -19.23 13.62 -17.36
C ARG A 233 -18.65 14.96 -17.75
N ARG A 234 -19.20 15.59 -18.80
CA ARG A 234 -18.72 16.89 -19.27
C ARG A 234 -18.81 17.93 -18.16
N GLU A 235 -19.87 17.90 -17.37
CA GLU A 235 -20.05 18.82 -16.25
C GLU A 235 -19.07 18.54 -15.11
N LEU A 236 -18.83 17.27 -14.74
CA LEU A 236 -17.83 16.90 -13.74
C LEU A 236 -16.41 17.33 -14.15
N ALA A 237 -16.08 17.17 -15.44
CA ALA A 237 -14.79 17.56 -16.00
C ALA A 237 -14.57 19.09 -16.03
N ARG A 238 -15.64 19.90 -15.95
CA ARG A 238 -15.53 21.36 -15.87
C ARG A 238 -14.96 21.87 -14.56
N THR A 239 -14.99 21.05 -13.50
CA THR A 239 -14.41 21.44 -12.20
C THR A 239 -12.96 20.98 -12.13
N PRO A 240 -11.98 21.92 -12.19
CA PRO A 240 -10.56 21.61 -12.06
C PRO A 240 -10.26 20.86 -10.77
N ALA A 241 -9.25 20.00 -10.77
CA ALA A 241 -8.93 19.13 -9.63
C ALA A 241 -8.60 19.91 -8.34
N ASP A 242 -8.02 21.10 -8.46
CA ASP A 242 -7.71 22.04 -7.37
C ASP A 242 -8.93 22.78 -6.82
N GLN A 243 -10.05 22.77 -7.54
CA GLN A 243 -11.33 23.37 -7.12
C GLN A 243 -12.35 22.32 -6.64
N ARG A 244 -11.92 21.07 -6.51
CA ARG A 244 -12.70 19.97 -5.94
C ARG A 244 -12.62 19.99 -4.42
N VAL A 245 -13.60 19.36 -3.77
CA VAL A 245 -13.61 19.25 -2.30
C VAL A 245 -12.45 18.36 -1.88
N ALA A 246 -11.52 18.92 -1.11
CA ALA A 246 -10.45 18.14 -0.50
C ALA A 246 -11.05 17.24 0.60
N PRO A 247 -10.75 15.94 0.65
CA PRO A 247 -11.34 15.04 1.64
C PRO A 247 -11.12 15.47 3.10
N ALA A 248 -9.96 16.04 3.41
CA ALA A 248 -9.66 16.59 4.75
C ALA A 248 -10.59 17.75 5.15
N VAL A 249 -10.99 18.59 4.18
CA VAL A 249 -11.97 19.66 4.40
C VAL A 249 -13.34 19.05 4.69
N ALA A 250 -13.73 18.02 3.92
CA ALA A 250 -15.00 17.34 4.13
C ALA A 250 -15.07 16.65 5.51
N ALA A 251 -13.99 15.99 5.92
CA ALA A 251 -13.88 15.42 7.26
C ALA A 251 -13.96 16.49 8.36
N CYS A 252 -13.32 17.64 8.18
CA CYS A 252 -13.41 18.76 9.12
C CYS A 252 -14.84 19.29 9.25
N VAL A 253 -15.58 19.43 8.14
CA VAL A 253 -16.98 19.86 8.16
C VAL A 253 -17.88 18.81 8.82
N ALA A 254 -17.72 17.53 8.44
CA ALA A 254 -18.46 16.43 9.04
C ALA A 254 -18.18 16.29 10.56
N ALA A 255 -16.94 16.59 10.98
CA ALA A 255 -16.49 16.63 12.37
C ALA A 255 -17.02 17.86 13.13
N GLY A 256 -16.93 19.05 12.53
CA GLY A 256 -17.36 20.32 13.10
C GLY A 256 -18.85 20.35 13.38
N ARG A 257 -19.65 19.68 12.55
CA ARG A 257 -21.08 19.46 12.77
C ARG A 257 -21.36 18.83 14.14
N LEU A 258 -20.58 17.85 14.55
CA LEU A 258 -20.77 17.16 15.82
C LEU A 258 -20.36 18.01 17.03
N VAL A 259 -19.36 18.86 16.89
CA VAL A 259 -18.97 19.82 17.94
C VAL A 259 -20.01 20.94 18.11
N ALA A 260 -20.66 21.33 17.01
CA ALA A 260 -21.71 22.36 17.01
C ALA A 260 -23.08 21.83 17.46
N GLU A 261 -23.41 20.57 17.14
CA GLU A 261 -24.69 19.92 17.49
C GLU A 261 -24.66 19.20 18.86
N GLY A 262 -23.48 18.91 19.43
CA GLY A 262 -23.32 18.27 20.75
C GLY A 262 -22.00 18.68 21.42
N GLY A 263 -22.09 19.48 22.47
CA GLY A 263 -20.91 20.06 23.14
C GLY A 263 -19.94 19.02 23.70
N GLY A 264 -18.75 18.95 23.11
CA GLY A 264 -17.57 18.29 23.67
C GLY A 264 -17.62 16.75 23.66
N THR A 265 -16.56 16.12 23.18
CA THR A 265 -16.33 14.67 23.17
C THR A 265 -16.17 14.03 24.57
N GLY A 266 -16.64 14.70 25.62
CA GLY A 266 -16.62 14.18 26.99
C GLY A 266 -17.65 13.08 27.18
N ALA A 267 -17.24 11.96 27.78
CA ALA A 267 -18.14 10.89 28.21
C ALA A 267 -19.15 11.43 29.24
N GLY A 268 -20.32 11.85 28.77
CA GLY A 268 -21.35 12.45 29.61
C GLY A 268 -22.46 13.21 28.88
N LEU A 269 -22.64 13.02 27.57
CA LEU A 269 -23.72 13.68 26.84
C LEU A 269 -25.09 13.13 27.29
N PRO A 270 -26.11 13.98 27.50
CA PRO A 270 -27.47 13.53 27.78
C PRO A 270 -28.05 12.73 26.61
N GLY A 271 -28.98 11.81 26.87
CA GLY A 271 -29.40 10.77 25.92
C GLY A 271 -29.92 11.25 24.54
N ALA A 272 -30.48 12.45 24.44
CA ALA A 272 -30.95 13.00 23.16
C ALA A 272 -29.80 13.40 22.21
N ASP A 273 -28.68 13.88 22.75
CA ASP A 273 -27.51 14.29 21.97
C ASP A 273 -26.73 13.05 21.47
N GLN A 274 -26.78 11.95 22.22
CA GLN A 274 -26.17 10.67 21.83
C GLN A 274 -26.91 10.03 20.64
N GLU A 275 -28.23 10.09 20.59
CA GLU A 275 -29.02 9.53 19.48
C GLU A 275 -28.77 10.29 18.17
N ALA A 276 -28.72 11.63 18.23
CA ALA A 276 -28.37 12.46 17.07
C ALA A 276 -26.93 12.19 16.57
N LEU A 277 -25.97 12.03 17.48
CA LEU A 277 -24.59 11.63 17.15
C LEU A 277 -24.57 10.27 16.46
N LEU A 278 -25.31 9.28 16.96
CA LEU A 278 -25.36 7.94 16.38
C LEU A 278 -25.97 7.92 14.97
N GLU A 279 -27.09 8.63 14.78
CA GLU A 279 -27.71 8.76 13.44
C GLU A 279 -26.76 9.44 12.45
N HIS A 280 -26.00 10.45 12.89
CA HIS A 280 -24.97 11.06 12.05
C HIS A 280 -23.82 10.10 11.73
N ILE A 281 -23.32 9.34 12.71
CA ILE A 281 -22.24 8.38 12.48
C ILE A 281 -22.66 7.29 11.48
N VAL A 282 -23.90 6.82 11.57
CA VAL A 282 -24.42 5.72 10.73
C VAL A 282 -24.52 6.08 9.24
N VAL A 283 -24.70 7.35 8.89
CA VAL A 283 -24.85 7.78 7.49
C VAL A 283 -23.51 8.15 6.83
N MET A 284 -22.44 8.29 7.61
CA MET A 284 -21.11 8.60 7.10
C MET A 284 -20.45 7.40 6.43
N ASP A 285 -19.62 7.71 5.43
CA ASP A 285 -18.88 6.73 4.65
C ASP A 285 -17.43 6.56 5.13
N ARG A 286 -16.84 5.37 4.90
CA ARG A 286 -15.44 5.05 5.21
C ARG A 286 -14.42 6.06 4.73
N HIS A 287 -14.67 6.74 3.60
CA HIS A 287 -13.76 7.75 3.11
C HIS A 287 -13.66 8.90 4.11
N VAL A 288 -14.77 9.36 4.71
CA VAL A 288 -14.72 10.44 5.70
C VAL A 288 -14.01 9.98 6.96
N PHE A 289 -14.34 8.79 7.47
CA PHE A 289 -13.65 8.22 8.61
C PHE A 289 -12.13 8.15 8.36
N ALA A 290 -11.70 7.72 7.18
CA ALA A 290 -10.29 7.63 6.81
C ALA A 290 -9.57 8.98 6.87
N TRP A 291 -10.26 10.13 6.84
CA TRP A 291 -9.66 11.48 6.96
C TRP A 291 -9.81 12.11 8.35
N MET A 292 -10.58 11.49 9.26
CA MET A 292 -10.73 11.98 10.62
C MET A 292 -9.50 11.69 11.51
N PRO A 293 -9.19 12.54 12.50
CA PRO A 293 -8.20 12.22 13.52
C PRO A 293 -8.55 10.93 14.27
N TRP A 294 -7.54 10.23 14.76
CA TRP A 294 -7.69 8.99 15.52
C TRP A 294 -8.63 9.16 16.71
N GLU A 295 -8.45 10.21 17.50
CA GLU A 295 -9.21 10.47 18.73
C GLU A 295 -10.71 10.58 18.46
N GLN A 296 -11.07 11.17 17.31
CA GLN A 296 -12.45 11.32 16.90
C GLN A 296 -13.06 9.99 16.46
N ARG A 297 -12.33 9.20 15.66
CA ARG A 297 -12.77 7.85 15.27
C ARG A 297 -12.90 6.92 16.48
N ALA A 298 -11.93 6.97 17.39
CA ALA A 298 -12.00 6.26 18.66
C ALA A 298 -13.25 6.67 19.44
N GLY A 299 -13.53 7.97 19.56
CA GLY A 299 -14.75 8.50 20.18
C GLY A 299 -16.05 8.00 19.53
N TYR A 300 -16.10 7.89 18.21
CA TYR A 300 -17.28 7.35 17.51
C TYR A 300 -17.43 5.85 17.71
N LEU A 301 -16.33 5.11 17.64
CA LEU A 301 -16.33 3.67 17.93
C LEU A 301 -16.76 3.40 19.37
N VAL A 302 -16.34 4.25 20.30
CA VAL A 302 -16.79 4.27 21.70
C VAL A 302 -18.30 4.51 21.80
N ALA A 303 -18.82 5.52 21.11
CA ALA A 303 -20.24 5.84 21.12
C ALA A 303 -21.10 4.68 20.56
N LEU A 304 -20.67 4.08 19.45
CA LEU A 304 -21.34 2.93 18.81
C LEU A 304 -21.30 1.68 19.71
N SER A 305 -20.18 1.42 20.39
CA SER A 305 -19.99 0.24 21.23
C SER A 305 -20.65 0.32 22.61
N GLY A 306 -21.06 1.51 23.05
CA GLY A 306 -21.77 1.72 24.32
C GLY A 306 -23.21 1.19 24.33
N LEU A 307 -23.76 0.80 23.19
CA LEU A 307 -25.11 0.25 23.07
C LEU A 307 -25.11 -1.27 23.35
N LEU A 308 -26.13 -1.73 24.08
CA LEU A 308 -26.29 -3.15 24.44
C LEU A 308 -26.43 -4.05 23.20
N TRP A 309 -27.07 -3.56 22.13
CA TRP A 309 -27.23 -4.25 20.85
C TRP A 309 -27.20 -3.25 19.69
N PRO A 310 -26.11 -3.21 18.87
CA PRO A 310 -26.11 -2.38 17.69
C PRO A 310 -27.11 -2.94 16.67
N ASN A 311 -27.95 -2.08 16.10
CA ASN A 311 -28.74 -2.46 14.93
C ASN A 311 -27.83 -2.64 13.69
N ASP A 312 -28.34 -3.23 12.61
CA ASP A 312 -27.55 -3.51 11.39
C ASP A 312 -26.83 -2.27 10.85
N ARG A 313 -27.47 -1.10 10.98
CA ARG A 313 -26.92 0.20 10.60
C ARG A 313 -25.69 0.60 11.43
N GLN A 314 -25.78 0.47 12.74
CA GLN A 314 -24.68 0.77 13.67
C GLN A 314 -23.55 -0.24 13.50
N LYS A 315 -23.88 -1.53 13.32
CA LYS A 315 -22.90 -2.58 13.01
C LYS A 315 -22.15 -2.28 11.71
N LYS A 316 -22.86 -1.88 10.64
CA LYS A 316 -22.25 -1.42 9.39
C LYS A 316 -21.32 -0.24 9.64
N ALA A 317 -21.76 0.78 10.39
CA ALA A 317 -20.91 1.94 10.71
C ALA A 317 -19.64 1.57 11.50
N MET A 318 -19.73 0.63 12.45
CA MET A 318 -18.56 0.09 13.15
C MET A 318 -17.58 -0.59 12.18
N VAL A 319 -18.11 -1.37 11.23
CA VAL A 319 -17.30 -2.00 10.18
C VAL A 319 -16.66 -0.96 9.26
N GLU A 320 -17.41 0.04 8.80
CA GLU A 320 -16.87 1.13 7.95
C GLU A 320 -15.75 1.90 8.67
N LEU A 321 -15.90 2.14 9.99
CA LEU A 321 -14.85 2.71 10.83
C LEU A 321 -13.59 1.82 10.88
N LEU A 322 -13.76 0.51 11.11
CA LEU A 322 -12.64 -0.44 11.14
C LEU A 322 -11.94 -0.56 9.77
N VAL A 323 -12.71 -0.63 8.69
CA VAL A 323 -12.21 -0.65 7.30
C VAL A 323 -11.50 0.66 6.93
N SER A 324 -11.88 1.78 7.56
CA SER A 324 -11.24 3.09 7.37
C SER A 324 -9.89 3.25 8.07
N ALA A 325 -9.45 2.27 8.87
CA ALA A 325 -8.16 2.32 9.54
C ALA A 325 -7.02 2.52 8.53
N ARG A 326 -6.14 3.49 8.79
CA ARG A 326 -5.05 3.87 7.87
C ARG A 326 -3.89 2.88 7.91
N SER A 327 -3.76 2.20 9.04
CA SER A 327 -2.62 1.35 9.35
C SER A 327 -3.08 0.13 10.17
N PRO A 328 -2.33 -0.99 10.11
CA PRO A 328 -2.54 -2.11 11.01
C PRO A 328 -2.54 -1.73 12.50
N SER A 329 -1.65 -0.84 12.95
CA SER A 329 -1.64 -0.38 14.36
C SER A 329 -2.91 0.34 14.76
N GLU A 330 -3.48 1.15 13.86
CA GLU A 330 -4.73 1.84 14.11
C GLU A 330 -5.89 0.84 14.23
N LEU A 331 -5.94 -0.14 13.34
CA LEU A 331 -6.94 -1.21 13.40
C LEU A 331 -6.82 -2.03 14.70
N GLU A 332 -5.59 -2.33 15.15
CA GLU A 332 -5.34 -2.99 16.43
C GLU A 332 -5.88 -2.18 17.61
N ALA A 333 -5.68 -0.86 17.59
CA ALA A 333 -6.21 0.06 18.58
C ALA A 333 -7.75 0.12 18.56
N MET A 334 -8.37 0.14 17.38
CA MET A 334 -9.84 0.09 17.26
C MET A 334 -10.40 -1.23 17.81
N ALA A 335 -9.79 -2.35 17.46
CA ALA A 335 -10.16 -3.66 17.98
C ALA A 335 -10.00 -3.70 19.51
N ALA A 336 -8.92 -3.13 20.06
CA ALA A 336 -8.72 -3.04 21.51
C ALA A 336 -9.86 -2.30 22.22
N LEU A 337 -10.26 -1.13 21.71
CA LEU A 337 -11.39 -0.36 22.25
C LEU A 337 -12.71 -1.15 22.22
N LEU A 338 -12.93 -1.93 21.16
CA LEU A 338 -14.11 -2.79 21.06
C LEU A 338 -14.06 -3.97 22.03
N ARG A 339 -12.89 -4.57 22.26
CA ARG A 339 -12.69 -5.65 23.24
C ARG A 339 -12.96 -5.17 24.66
N GLU A 340 -12.43 -4.01 25.03
CA GLU A 340 -12.66 -3.40 26.34
C GLU A 340 -14.15 -3.21 26.66
N ARG A 341 -14.99 -3.05 25.63
CA ARG A 341 -16.46 -2.91 25.76
C ARG A 341 -17.25 -4.18 25.45
N GLY A 342 -16.56 -5.30 25.20
CA GLY A 342 -17.18 -6.57 24.78
C GLY A 342 -17.92 -6.49 23.44
N ALA A 343 -17.73 -5.43 22.65
CA ALA A 343 -18.41 -5.22 21.37
C ALA A 343 -17.71 -5.94 20.21
N TYR A 344 -16.44 -6.32 20.37
CA TYR A 344 -15.66 -6.97 19.33
C TYR A 344 -16.24 -8.32 18.92
N GLU A 345 -16.48 -9.23 19.88
CA GLU A 345 -17.08 -10.54 19.61
C GLU A 345 -18.49 -10.42 19.02
N ARG A 346 -19.26 -9.42 19.49
CA ARG A 346 -20.62 -9.12 18.99
C ARG A 346 -20.64 -8.71 17.51
N LEU A 347 -19.56 -8.14 16.97
CA LEU A 347 -19.50 -7.84 15.53
C LEU A 347 -19.58 -9.11 14.68
N PHE A 348 -19.11 -10.23 15.19
CA PHE A 348 -19.01 -11.47 14.43
C PHE A 348 -20.17 -12.44 14.72
N THR A 349 -21.05 -12.19 15.70
CA THR A 349 -22.15 -13.11 16.03
C THR A 349 -23.09 -13.40 14.85
N THR A 350 -23.18 -12.49 13.88
CA THR A 350 -23.87 -12.71 12.60
C THR A 350 -22.93 -12.40 11.45
N LEU A 351 -22.78 -13.34 10.51
CA LEU A 351 -22.01 -13.12 9.29
C LEU A 351 -22.92 -12.48 8.23
N ASP A 352 -22.89 -11.16 8.13
CA ASP A 352 -23.56 -10.39 7.08
C ASP A 352 -22.55 -9.89 6.04
N GLY A 353 -23.03 -9.22 4.98
CA GLY A 353 -22.18 -8.70 3.91
C GLY A 353 -21.09 -7.73 4.41
N SER A 354 -21.37 -6.94 5.45
CA SER A 354 -20.39 -6.02 6.03
C SER A 354 -19.28 -6.78 6.77
N VAL A 355 -19.61 -7.81 7.54
CA VAL A 355 -18.59 -8.66 8.20
C VAL A 355 -17.75 -9.42 7.18
N VAL A 356 -18.34 -9.93 6.09
CA VAL A 356 -17.57 -10.57 5.01
C VAL A 356 -16.63 -9.57 4.33
N GLU A 357 -17.12 -8.37 3.99
CA GLU A 357 -16.26 -7.32 3.44
C GLU A 357 -15.12 -6.97 4.41
N PHE A 358 -15.42 -6.87 5.71
CA PHE A 358 -14.42 -6.63 6.72
C PHE A 358 -13.36 -7.74 6.75
N LEU A 359 -13.76 -9.01 6.76
CA LEU A 359 -12.84 -10.15 6.70
C LEU A 359 -11.98 -10.12 5.44
N LEU A 360 -12.55 -9.77 4.29
CA LEU A 360 -11.78 -9.62 3.05
C LEU A 360 -10.76 -8.48 3.15
N VAL A 361 -11.14 -7.35 3.76
CA VAL A 361 -10.22 -6.23 4.02
C VAL A 361 -9.11 -6.67 4.98
N LEU A 362 -9.44 -7.33 6.09
CA LEU A 362 -8.47 -7.89 7.04
C LEU A 362 -7.49 -8.86 6.37
N GLY A 363 -8.01 -9.72 5.50
CA GLY A 363 -7.21 -10.67 4.73
C GLY A 363 -6.20 -9.99 3.81
N ARG A 364 -6.62 -8.91 3.14
CA ARG A 364 -5.72 -8.09 2.30
C ARG A 364 -4.70 -7.31 3.13
N LEU A 365 -5.07 -6.89 4.35
CA LEU A 365 -4.17 -6.18 5.27
C LEU A 365 -3.10 -7.09 5.89
N ARG A 366 -3.29 -8.41 5.88
CA ARG A 366 -2.34 -9.42 6.37
C ARG A 366 -1.68 -10.18 5.20
N PRO A 367 -0.79 -9.53 4.43
CA PRO A 367 -0.14 -10.21 3.32
C PRO A 367 0.82 -11.30 3.85
N ARG A 368 0.43 -12.56 3.59
CA ARG A 368 1.30 -13.73 3.48
C ARG A 368 2.07 -14.19 4.72
N ARG A 369 1.45 -14.17 5.90
CA ARG A 369 1.57 -15.40 6.70
C ARG A 369 0.74 -16.43 5.93
N GLN A 370 1.39 -17.44 5.33
CA GLN A 370 0.62 -18.60 4.85
C GLN A 370 -0.29 -18.99 6.02
N LEU A 371 -1.60 -19.15 5.76
CA LEU A 371 -2.54 -19.67 6.76
C LEU A 371 -1.80 -20.79 7.47
N SER A 372 -1.56 -20.63 8.78
CA SER A 372 -0.69 -21.59 9.45
C SER A 372 -1.29 -22.98 9.21
N THR A 373 -0.47 -23.96 8.82
CA THR A 373 -0.99 -25.29 8.49
C THR A 373 -1.82 -25.83 9.65
N GLU A 374 -1.44 -25.50 10.88
CA GLU A 374 -2.19 -25.74 12.11
C GLU A 374 -3.55 -25.04 12.15
N TYR A 375 -3.67 -23.78 11.71
CA TYR A 375 -4.94 -23.08 11.62
C TYR A 375 -5.85 -23.67 10.54
N LEU A 376 -5.30 -23.95 9.35
CA LEU A 376 -6.05 -24.58 8.27
C LEU A 376 -6.56 -25.96 8.68
N LEU A 377 -5.72 -26.78 9.34
CA LEU A 377 -6.12 -28.09 9.84
C LEU A 377 -7.17 -27.97 10.95
N ALA A 378 -7.02 -27.04 11.89
CA ALA A 378 -8.03 -26.79 12.93
C ALA A 378 -9.37 -26.37 12.32
N LEU A 379 -9.35 -25.49 11.31
CA LEU A 379 -10.54 -25.04 10.62
C LEU A 379 -11.18 -26.17 9.78
N LEU A 380 -10.38 -27.01 9.13
CA LEU A 380 -10.88 -28.19 8.41
C LEU A 380 -11.50 -29.23 9.37
N ASP A 381 -10.95 -29.38 10.56
CA ASP A 381 -11.50 -30.24 11.60
C ASP A 381 -12.83 -29.69 12.14
N GLU A 382 -12.89 -28.39 12.43
CA GLU A 382 -14.10 -27.68 12.84
C GLU A 382 -15.21 -27.72 11.75
N LEU A 383 -14.82 -27.67 10.47
CA LEU A 383 -15.73 -27.83 9.33
C LEU A 383 -16.16 -29.27 9.05
N SER A 384 -15.74 -30.24 9.85
CA SER A 384 -15.95 -31.68 9.61
C SER A 384 -15.42 -32.16 8.24
N MET A 385 -14.40 -31.47 7.71
CA MET A 385 -13.71 -31.79 6.45
C MET A 385 -12.36 -32.48 6.67
N SER A 386 -12.05 -32.88 7.91
CA SER A 386 -10.84 -33.62 8.23
C SER A 386 -10.73 -34.88 7.35
N PRO A 387 -9.61 -35.10 6.64
CA PRO A 387 -9.36 -36.38 6.01
C PRO A 387 -9.31 -37.42 7.14
N GLY A 388 -10.34 -38.27 7.24
CA GLY A 388 -10.53 -39.16 8.40
C GLY A 388 -9.24 -39.88 8.80
N ASP A 389 -9.02 -40.00 10.12
CA ASP A 389 -7.93 -40.51 10.98
C ASP A 389 -6.69 -41.25 10.41
N GLY A 390 -6.62 -41.62 9.13
CA GLY A 390 -5.52 -42.36 8.51
C GLY A 390 -4.39 -41.53 7.89
N THR A 391 -4.39 -40.20 7.93
CA THR A 391 -3.47 -39.37 7.11
C THR A 391 -2.36 -38.64 7.86
N ALA A 392 -2.22 -38.78 9.18
CA ALA A 392 -1.21 -38.05 9.95
C ALA A 392 0.26 -38.51 9.74
N GLN A 393 0.52 -39.46 8.82
CA GLN A 393 1.86 -40.04 8.60
C GLN A 393 2.40 -39.96 7.16
N ASP A 394 1.76 -39.26 6.23
CA ASP A 394 2.27 -39.15 4.85
C ASP A 394 3.11 -37.86 4.66
N PRO A 395 4.44 -37.94 4.43
CA PRO A 395 5.31 -36.77 4.26
C PRO A 395 5.06 -36.02 2.93
N ASP A 396 4.37 -36.65 1.98
CA ASP A 396 4.11 -36.08 0.66
C ASP A 396 2.79 -35.29 0.66
N GLY A 397 2.85 -34.01 1.06
CA GLY A 397 1.70 -33.08 1.20
C GLY A 397 0.79 -32.90 -0.04
N LEU A 398 1.13 -33.51 -1.17
CA LEU A 398 0.33 -33.52 -2.41
C LEU A 398 -0.93 -34.42 -2.32
N ARG A 399 -0.93 -35.49 -1.52
CA ARG A 399 -2.15 -36.31 -1.30
C ARG A 399 -3.16 -35.63 -0.39
N GLY A 400 -2.70 -34.87 0.60
CA GLY A 400 -3.55 -34.03 1.46
C GLY A 400 -4.35 -33.00 0.65
N LEU A 401 -3.69 -32.29 -0.28
CA LEU A 401 -4.36 -31.35 -1.20
C LEU A 401 -5.39 -32.04 -2.11
N ARG A 402 -5.12 -33.26 -2.58
CA ARG A 402 -6.07 -34.03 -3.41
C ARG A 402 -7.28 -34.49 -2.61
N ASN A 403 -7.09 -34.84 -1.33
CA ASN A 403 -8.18 -35.20 -0.43
C ASN A 403 -9.00 -33.99 0.01
N VAL A 404 -8.37 -32.82 0.20
CA VAL A 404 -9.07 -31.52 0.39
C VAL A 404 -9.86 -31.14 -0.86
N ALA A 405 -9.30 -31.32 -2.06
CA ALA A 405 -10.01 -31.09 -3.32
C ALA A 405 -11.21 -32.06 -3.49
N ASN A 406 -11.04 -33.32 -3.10
CA ASN A 406 -12.13 -34.30 -3.09
C ASN A 406 -13.18 -33.95 -2.03
N GLY A 407 -12.78 -33.55 -0.83
CA GLY A 407 -13.66 -33.06 0.24
C GLY A 407 -14.43 -31.82 -0.18
N LEU A 408 -13.77 -30.86 -0.85
CA LEU A 408 -14.40 -29.68 -1.44
C LEU A 408 -15.40 -30.05 -2.54
N SER A 409 -15.08 -31.05 -3.38
CA SER A 409 -16.00 -31.55 -4.40
C SER A 409 -17.24 -32.24 -3.80
N LEU A 410 -17.06 -32.97 -2.69
CA LEU A 410 -18.13 -33.63 -1.95
C LEU A 410 -18.99 -32.61 -1.20
N TRP A 411 -18.35 -31.61 -0.60
CA TRP A 411 -19.01 -30.48 0.05
C TRP A 411 -19.82 -29.65 -0.94
N LEU A 412 -19.25 -29.28 -2.11
CA LEU A 412 -19.96 -28.58 -3.19
C LEU A 412 -21.17 -29.38 -3.66
N ARG A 413 -21.06 -30.71 -3.81
CA ARG A 413 -22.20 -31.58 -4.14
C ARG A 413 -23.25 -31.58 -3.03
N SER A 414 -22.85 -31.80 -1.78
CA SER A 414 -23.77 -31.80 -0.63
C SER A 414 -24.44 -30.45 -0.40
N THR A 415 -23.76 -29.35 -0.73
CA THR A 415 -24.30 -27.99 -0.59
C THR A 415 -25.22 -27.66 -1.76
N VAL A 416 -24.96 -28.18 -2.96
CA VAL A 416 -25.92 -28.15 -4.07
C VAL A 416 -27.16 -28.97 -3.72
N ASP A 417 -27.01 -30.13 -3.10
CA ASP A 417 -28.14 -30.96 -2.63
C ASP A 417 -28.91 -30.26 -1.50
N GLY A 418 -28.23 -29.62 -0.54
CA GLY A 418 -28.84 -28.83 0.52
C GLY A 418 -29.49 -27.53 0.02
N LEU A 419 -28.94 -26.90 -1.02
CA LEU A 419 -29.56 -25.79 -1.73
C LEU A 419 -30.84 -26.27 -2.42
N ILE A 420 -30.84 -27.43 -3.08
CA ILE A 420 -32.04 -28.07 -3.67
C ILE A 420 -33.13 -28.30 -2.61
N ASP A 421 -32.74 -28.66 -1.38
CA ASP A 421 -33.65 -28.83 -0.24
C ASP A 421 -34.17 -27.48 0.31
N LEU A 422 -33.32 -26.45 0.38
CA LEU A 422 -33.71 -25.09 0.72
C LEU A 422 -34.67 -24.50 -0.34
N PHE A 423 -34.42 -24.82 -1.61
CA PHE A 423 -35.25 -24.46 -2.77
C PHE A 423 -36.64 -25.10 -2.74
N THR A 424 -36.84 -26.15 -1.95
CA THR A 424 -38.16 -26.77 -1.78
C THR A 424 -39.00 -26.09 -0.68
N HIS A 425 -38.39 -25.29 0.20
CA HIS A 425 -39.04 -24.81 1.43
C HIS A 425 -39.20 -23.27 1.57
N SER A 426 -38.70 -22.43 0.64
CA SER A 426 -38.83 -20.96 0.72
C SER A 426 -39.00 -20.25 -0.65
N PRO A 427 -40.21 -20.27 -1.25
CA PRO A 427 -40.45 -19.96 -2.68
C PRO A 427 -40.37 -18.48 -3.11
N THR A 428 -40.35 -17.51 -2.20
CA THR A 428 -40.46 -16.08 -2.57
C THR A 428 -39.13 -15.40 -2.90
N GLN A 429 -37.98 -15.93 -2.46
CA GLN A 429 -36.64 -15.44 -2.84
C GLN A 429 -36.11 -16.09 -4.14
N LEU A 430 -36.96 -16.83 -4.85
CA LEU A 430 -36.56 -17.98 -5.67
C LEU A 430 -36.52 -17.67 -7.18
N ILE A 431 -37.20 -16.64 -7.68
CA ILE A 431 -37.47 -16.51 -9.13
C ILE A 431 -36.27 -16.01 -9.94
N GLU A 432 -35.42 -15.13 -9.40
CA GLU A 432 -34.22 -14.66 -10.12
C GLU A 432 -33.02 -15.61 -9.96
N GLY A 433 -32.91 -16.35 -8.84
CA GLY A 433 -31.81 -17.28 -8.58
C GLY A 433 -31.83 -18.58 -9.42
N ILE A 434 -33.02 -19.08 -9.80
CA ILE A 434 -33.16 -20.35 -10.55
C ILE A 434 -32.43 -20.32 -11.90
N ALA A 435 -32.54 -19.23 -12.65
CA ALA A 435 -31.96 -19.15 -13.99
C ALA A 435 -30.42 -19.22 -13.95
N HIS A 436 -29.81 -18.56 -12.97
CA HIS A 436 -28.35 -18.51 -12.82
C HIS A 436 -27.79 -19.82 -12.25
N LEU A 437 -28.53 -20.46 -11.34
CA LEU A 437 -28.19 -21.81 -10.87
C LEU A 437 -28.24 -22.83 -12.02
N ALA A 438 -29.24 -22.75 -12.90
CA ALA A 438 -29.33 -23.61 -14.08
C ALA A 438 -28.14 -23.37 -15.04
N GLU A 439 -27.73 -22.12 -15.25
CA GLU A 439 -26.55 -21.78 -16.06
C GLU A 439 -25.24 -22.29 -15.45
N PHE A 440 -25.06 -22.19 -14.13
CA PHE A 440 -23.92 -22.75 -13.43
C PHE A 440 -23.90 -24.28 -13.50
N VAL A 441 -25.04 -24.94 -13.26
CA VAL A 441 -25.19 -26.39 -13.42
C VAL A 441 -24.88 -26.82 -14.86
N LEU A 442 -25.31 -26.05 -15.86
CA LEU A 442 -24.97 -26.30 -17.26
C LEU A 442 -23.48 -26.10 -17.56
N LEU A 443 -22.84 -25.06 -17.00
CA LEU A 443 -21.41 -24.82 -17.12
C LEU A 443 -20.59 -25.96 -16.52
N VAL A 444 -20.92 -26.37 -15.28
CA VAL A 444 -20.29 -27.50 -14.60
C VAL A 444 -20.50 -28.77 -15.41
N ARG A 445 -21.73 -29.04 -15.85
CA ARG A 445 -22.03 -30.23 -16.66
C ARG A 445 -21.20 -30.26 -17.94
N ARG A 446 -21.13 -29.15 -18.70
CA ARG A 446 -20.29 -29.06 -19.91
C ARG A 446 -18.80 -29.23 -19.62
N ALA A 447 -18.32 -28.75 -18.46
CA ALA A 447 -16.94 -28.89 -18.03
C ALA A 447 -16.60 -30.32 -17.53
N THR A 448 -17.59 -31.09 -17.06
CA THR A 448 -17.35 -32.39 -16.40
C THR A 448 -17.86 -33.61 -17.15
N THR A 449 -18.84 -33.48 -18.05
CA THR A 449 -19.40 -34.63 -18.80
C THR A 449 -18.69 -34.80 -20.14
N ALA A 450 -18.32 -36.03 -20.49
CA ALA A 450 -17.64 -36.32 -21.74
C ALA A 450 -18.60 -36.21 -22.96
N PRO A 451 -18.17 -35.59 -24.08
CA PRO A 451 -16.88 -34.91 -24.27
C PRO A 451 -16.82 -33.57 -23.51
N VAL A 452 -15.72 -33.35 -22.77
CA VAL A 452 -15.49 -32.13 -21.98
C VAL A 452 -15.38 -30.93 -22.91
N ASP A 453 -16.18 -29.88 -22.65
CA ASP A 453 -16.03 -28.59 -23.32
C ASP A 453 -14.84 -27.83 -22.70
N PRO A 454 -13.71 -27.66 -23.42
CA PRO A 454 -12.50 -27.04 -22.88
C PRO A 454 -12.72 -25.57 -22.48
N LYS A 455 -13.68 -24.87 -23.11
CA LYS A 455 -14.01 -23.49 -22.73
C LYS A 455 -14.76 -23.46 -21.41
N ALA A 456 -15.74 -24.36 -21.24
CA ALA A 456 -16.46 -24.49 -19.98
C ALA A 456 -15.52 -24.89 -18.84
N ALA A 457 -14.56 -25.79 -19.09
CA ALA A 457 -13.56 -26.22 -18.12
C ALA A 457 -12.62 -25.07 -17.70
N ALA A 458 -12.13 -24.26 -18.64
CA ALA A 458 -11.26 -23.12 -18.33
C ALA A 458 -12.00 -22.03 -17.52
N VAL A 459 -13.26 -21.76 -17.85
CA VAL A 459 -14.11 -20.82 -17.08
C VAL A 459 -14.35 -21.36 -15.67
N LEU A 460 -14.72 -22.63 -15.53
CA LEU A 460 -14.91 -23.26 -14.22
C LEU A 460 -13.63 -23.24 -13.39
N GLN A 461 -12.47 -23.52 -13.99
CA GLN A 461 -11.17 -23.43 -13.33
C GLN A 461 -10.89 -22.01 -12.83
N THR A 462 -11.08 -21.00 -13.68
CA THR A 462 -10.85 -19.59 -13.29
C THR A 462 -11.76 -19.17 -12.13
N LEU A 463 -13.01 -19.61 -12.15
CA LEU A 463 -13.96 -19.35 -11.07
C LEU A 463 -13.55 -20.03 -9.77
N CYS A 464 -13.14 -21.30 -9.83
CA CYS A 464 -12.58 -22.01 -8.69
C CYS A 464 -11.31 -21.34 -8.14
N GLU A 465 -10.45 -20.81 -9.02
CA GLU A 465 -9.26 -20.06 -8.62
C GLU A 465 -9.60 -18.72 -7.96
N GLN A 466 -10.56 -17.96 -8.50
CA GLN A 466 -11.03 -16.71 -7.91
C GLN A 466 -11.73 -16.92 -6.57
N ALA A 467 -12.65 -17.88 -6.52
CA ALA A 467 -13.33 -18.29 -5.29
C ALA A 467 -12.31 -18.78 -4.25
N GLY A 468 -11.37 -19.64 -4.66
CA GLY A 468 -10.30 -20.13 -3.80
C GLY A 468 -9.44 -18.99 -3.25
N ARG A 469 -9.07 -18.00 -4.07
CA ARG A 469 -8.34 -16.81 -3.60
C ARG A 469 -9.17 -15.98 -2.62
N ALA A 470 -10.44 -15.71 -2.91
CA ALA A 470 -11.32 -14.95 -2.02
C ALA A 470 -11.52 -15.67 -0.67
N ILE A 471 -11.68 -16.99 -0.69
CA ILE A 471 -11.74 -17.83 0.51
C ILE A 471 -10.44 -17.74 1.30
N LEU A 472 -9.29 -17.91 0.66
CA LEU A 472 -8.00 -17.82 1.34
C LEU A 472 -7.78 -16.43 1.96
N VAL A 473 -8.20 -15.36 1.27
CA VAL A 473 -8.16 -13.99 1.80
C VAL A 473 -9.10 -13.86 3.00
N ALA A 474 -10.36 -14.30 2.89
CA ALA A 474 -11.33 -14.22 3.99
C ALA A 474 -10.90 -15.04 5.21
N LEU A 475 -10.33 -16.24 5.01
CA LEU A 475 -9.77 -17.08 6.07
C LEU A 475 -8.55 -16.42 6.72
N ALA A 476 -7.67 -15.81 5.93
CA ALA A 476 -6.55 -15.04 6.47
C ALA A 476 -7.04 -13.83 7.27
N GLY A 477 -8.15 -13.23 6.84
CA GLY A 477 -8.85 -12.17 7.56
C GLY A 477 -9.52 -12.64 8.84
N LEU A 478 -10.07 -13.85 8.87
CA LEU A 478 -10.64 -14.47 10.06
C LEU A 478 -9.56 -14.79 11.09
N GLU A 479 -8.45 -15.39 10.65
CA GLU A 479 -7.28 -15.61 11.51
C GLU A 479 -6.79 -14.27 12.07
N TYR A 480 -6.73 -13.22 11.23
CA TYR A 480 -6.35 -11.89 11.71
C TYR A 480 -7.37 -11.31 12.69
N ALA A 481 -8.67 -11.48 12.43
CA ALA A 481 -9.74 -11.05 13.33
C ALA A 481 -9.63 -11.75 14.69
N GLU A 482 -9.26 -13.03 14.74
CA GLU A 482 -9.01 -13.75 15.99
C GLU A 482 -7.73 -13.27 16.70
N GLU A 483 -6.65 -13.01 15.95
CA GLU A 483 -5.46 -12.36 16.51
C GLU A 483 -5.81 -11.00 17.13
N LEU A 484 -6.59 -10.19 16.41
CA LEU A 484 -7.18 -8.94 16.88
C LEU A 484 -8.17 -9.14 18.04
N GLY A 485 -8.76 -10.32 18.21
CA GLY A 485 -9.57 -10.66 19.39
C GLY A 485 -8.73 -11.02 20.62
N THR A 486 -7.47 -11.41 20.42
CA THR A 486 -6.55 -11.79 21.50
C THR A 486 -5.88 -10.56 22.12
N PRO A 487 -5.81 -10.44 23.46
CA PRO A 487 -5.06 -9.37 24.13
C PRO A 487 -3.60 -9.30 23.66
N PHE A 488 -3.08 -8.08 23.45
CA PHE A 488 -1.79 -7.80 22.81
C PHE A 488 -0.61 -8.58 23.45
N GLY A 489 -0.51 -8.60 24.78
CA GLY A 489 0.56 -9.31 25.51
C GLY A 489 0.42 -10.83 25.58
N ALA A 490 -0.73 -11.40 25.19
CA ALA A 490 -1.00 -12.83 25.27
C ALA A 490 -0.70 -13.60 23.96
N ARG A 491 -0.33 -12.90 22.88
CA ARG A 491 -0.13 -13.49 21.54
C ARG A 491 1.18 -14.31 21.41
N ALA A 492 2.18 -14.06 22.25
CA ALA A 492 3.56 -14.51 22.02
C ALA A 492 4.02 -15.74 22.82
N GLY A 493 3.18 -16.39 23.65
CA GLY A 493 3.74 -17.34 24.63
C GLY A 493 2.90 -18.52 25.15
N ALA A 494 1.62 -18.67 24.83
CA ALA A 494 0.85 -19.82 25.31
C ALA A 494 -0.32 -20.11 24.38
N GLY A 495 -0.71 -21.38 24.27
CA GLY A 495 -1.76 -21.87 23.38
C GLY A 495 -2.98 -20.95 23.30
N ARG A 496 -3.49 -20.80 22.06
CA ARG A 496 -4.63 -19.97 21.64
C ARG A 496 -5.77 -19.98 22.67
N GLY A 497 -5.74 -19.02 23.61
CA GLY A 497 -6.73 -18.85 24.68
C GLY A 497 -7.57 -17.57 24.53
N GLY A 498 -7.48 -16.88 23.40
CA GLY A 498 -8.41 -15.81 23.04
C GLY A 498 -9.79 -16.37 22.66
N ALA A 499 -10.81 -15.52 22.68
CA ALA A 499 -12.14 -15.88 22.18
C ALA A 499 -12.00 -16.37 20.73
N ARG A 500 -12.28 -17.66 20.50
CA ARG A 500 -12.35 -18.21 19.15
C ARG A 500 -13.58 -17.63 18.47
N ILE A 501 -13.35 -16.67 17.59
CA ILE A 501 -14.38 -16.13 16.72
C ILE A 501 -14.67 -17.15 15.60
N GLY A 502 -13.72 -18.04 15.28
CA GLY A 502 -13.74 -18.91 14.12
C GLY A 502 -14.73 -20.07 14.09
N GLY A 503 -15.41 -20.41 15.19
CA GLY A 503 -16.31 -21.57 15.29
C GLY A 503 -17.47 -21.59 14.26
N ASP A 504 -18.69 -21.25 14.67
CA ASP A 504 -19.87 -21.24 13.76
C ASP A 504 -19.68 -20.30 12.54
N LEU A 505 -18.80 -19.31 12.66
CA LEU A 505 -18.42 -18.39 11.59
C LEU A 505 -17.62 -19.06 10.48
N GLY A 506 -16.77 -20.06 10.75
CA GLY A 506 -16.04 -20.77 9.70
C GLY A 506 -16.99 -21.48 8.73
N GLN A 507 -18.01 -22.16 9.27
CA GLN A 507 -19.04 -22.83 8.48
C GLN A 507 -19.92 -21.82 7.73
N THR A 508 -20.35 -20.76 8.41
CA THR A 508 -21.16 -19.69 7.81
C THR A 508 -20.39 -18.92 6.74
N LEU A 509 -19.08 -18.71 6.91
CA LEU A 509 -18.20 -18.04 5.95
C LEU A 509 -18.03 -18.90 4.69
N GLY A 510 -17.90 -20.22 4.84
CA GLY A 510 -17.93 -21.17 3.71
C GLY A 510 -19.22 -21.06 2.90
N THR A 511 -20.37 -21.01 3.57
CA THR A 511 -21.69 -20.85 2.92
C THR A 511 -21.89 -19.46 2.31
N ALA A 512 -21.50 -18.39 3.01
CA ALA A 512 -21.66 -17.01 2.52
C ALA A 512 -20.73 -16.69 1.34
N LEU A 513 -19.48 -17.19 1.36
CA LEU A 513 -18.59 -17.10 0.21
C LEU A 513 -19.08 -17.92 -0.96
N LEU A 514 -19.72 -19.08 -0.72
CA LEU A 514 -20.39 -19.82 -1.79
C LEU A 514 -21.55 -19.03 -2.39
N VAL A 515 -22.39 -18.40 -1.57
CA VAL A 515 -23.48 -17.53 -2.02
C VAL A 515 -22.95 -16.32 -2.79
N GLU A 516 -21.82 -15.74 -2.37
CA GLU A 516 -21.15 -14.64 -3.06
C GLU A 516 -20.54 -15.10 -4.40
N VAL A 517 -19.89 -16.26 -4.44
CA VAL A 517 -19.43 -16.86 -5.71
C VAL A 517 -20.60 -17.15 -6.64
N LEU A 518 -21.74 -17.58 -6.08
CA LEU A 518 -23.00 -17.77 -6.82
C LEU A 518 -23.62 -16.42 -7.26
N SER A 519 -23.45 -15.35 -6.48
CA SER A 519 -23.92 -13.99 -6.82
C SER A 519 -23.12 -13.39 -7.98
N TRP A 520 -21.83 -13.72 -8.10
CA TRP A 520 -20.98 -13.33 -9.22
C TRP A 520 -21.54 -13.83 -10.57
N PHE A 521 -22.33 -14.92 -10.59
CA PHE A 521 -22.98 -15.40 -11.82
C PHE A 521 -24.09 -14.48 -12.35
N VAL A 522 -24.59 -13.53 -11.55
CA VAL A 522 -25.61 -12.55 -11.99
C VAL A 522 -25.03 -11.55 -13.00
N GLY A 523 -23.70 -11.35 -13.04
CA GLY A 523 -23.02 -10.40 -13.94
C GLY A 523 -22.07 -10.99 -15.00
N LEU A 524 -21.87 -12.32 -15.06
CA LEU A 524 -20.75 -12.95 -15.79
C LEU A 524 -20.98 -13.33 -17.26
N GLY A 525 -22.13 -12.99 -17.85
CA GLY A 525 -22.39 -13.24 -19.28
C GLY A 525 -21.31 -12.69 -20.23
N GLU A 526 -20.67 -11.57 -19.84
CA GLU A 526 -19.69 -10.84 -20.65
C GLU A 526 -18.22 -11.22 -20.36
N LEU A 527 -17.93 -11.71 -19.15
CA LEU A 527 -16.59 -12.20 -18.75
C LEU A 527 -16.27 -13.55 -19.41
N LYS A 528 -17.33 -14.32 -19.75
CA LYS A 528 -17.30 -15.59 -20.46
C LYS A 528 -16.68 -15.50 -21.86
N GLU A 529 -16.72 -14.31 -22.49
CA GLU A 529 -16.03 -14.03 -23.75
C GLU A 529 -14.62 -13.45 -23.58
N ALA A 530 -14.27 -12.90 -22.41
CA ALA A 530 -12.98 -12.26 -22.16
C ALA A 530 -11.89 -13.25 -21.68
N LEU A 531 -12.30 -14.28 -20.93
CA LEU A 531 -11.37 -15.23 -20.28
C LEU A 531 -11.04 -16.46 -21.14
N GLY A 532 -11.75 -16.69 -22.24
CA GLY A 532 -11.53 -17.83 -23.14
C GLY A 532 -10.39 -17.64 -24.14
N GLY A 533 -9.62 -16.56 -24.03
CA GLY A 533 -8.71 -16.13 -25.09
C GLY A 533 -7.24 -16.53 -24.93
N ALA A 534 -6.72 -17.28 -25.90
CA ALA A 534 -5.31 -17.69 -25.96
C ALA A 534 -4.40 -16.61 -26.57
N GLU A 535 -4.96 -15.62 -27.26
CA GLU A 535 -4.21 -14.64 -28.07
C GLU A 535 -4.21 -13.22 -27.47
N LEU A 536 -3.16 -12.45 -27.80
CA LEU A 536 -2.92 -11.06 -27.37
C LEU A 536 -4.12 -10.13 -27.63
N THR A 537 -4.80 -10.34 -28.76
CA THR A 537 -5.99 -9.61 -29.20
C THR A 537 -7.13 -9.71 -28.19
N GLU A 538 -7.29 -10.84 -27.52
CA GLU A 538 -8.37 -11.06 -26.53
C GLU A 538 -8.00 -10.43 -25.17
N ARG A 539 -6.71 -10.44 -24.82
CA ARG A 539 -6.19 -9.73 -23.63
C ARG A 539 -6.30 -8.22 -23.76
N LEU A 540 -5.99 -7.68 -24.94
CA LEU A 540 -6.17 -6.27 -25.27
C LEU A 540 -7.65 -5.88 -25.34
N ALA A 541 -8.52 -6.79 -25.80
CA ALA A 541 -9.96 -6.59 -25.76
C ALA A 541 -10.51 -6.54 -24.32
N ALA A 542 -10.02 -7.39 -23.42
CA ALA A 542 -10.36 -7.32 -22.00
C ALA A 542 -9.89 -5.99 -21.37
N LEU A 543 -8.67 -5.54 -21.70
CA LEU A 543 -8.12 -4.25 -21.28
C LEU A 543 -8.96 -3.06 -21.79
N LEU A 544 -9.41 -3.10 -23.05
CA LEU A 544 -10.29 -2.09 -23.63
C LEU A 544 -11.71 -2.09 -23.04
N ARG A 545 -12.20 -3.24 -22.59
CA ARG A 545 -13.47 -3.34 -21.84
C ARG A 545 -13.35 -2.75 -20.44
N VAL A 546 -12.25 -3.04 -19.73
CA VAL A 546 -11.94 -2.41 -18.42
C VAL A 546 -11.81 -0.88 -18.56
N LEU A 547 -11.28 -0.39 -19.68
CA LEU A 547 -11.17 1.04 -19.97
C LEU A 547 -12.47 1.66 -20.55
N GLY A 548 -13.55 0.88 -20.72
CA GLY A 548 -14.87 1.36 -21.13
C GLY A 548 -14.96 1.91 -22.57
N SER A 549 -14.13 1.43 -23.50
CA SER A 549 -14.17 1.89 -24.91
C SER A 549 -15.12 1.10 -25.81
N VAL A 550 -15.46 -0.15 -25.46
CA VAL A 550 -16.24 -1.06 -26.32
C VAL A 550 -17.74 -0.72 -26.39
N GLY A 551 -18.27 0.02 -25.40
CA GLY A 551 -19.70 0.40 -25.36
C GLY A 551 -20.19 1.34 -26.48
N ARG A 552 -19.31 1.80 -27.38
CA ARG A 552 -19.68 2.64 -28.54
C ARG A 552 -19.96 1.86 -29.82
N LEU A 553 -19.67 0.55 -29.87
CA LEU A 553 -19.55 -0.17 -31.14
C LEU A 553 -20.58 -1.29 -31.25
N GLY A 554 -21.72 -0.99 -31.86
CA GLY A 554 -22.75 -1.97 -32.19
C GLY A 554 -22.36 -2.95 -33.33
N LYS A 555 -21.11 -2.94 -33.82
CA LYS A 555 -20.66 -3.78 -34.94
C LYS A 555 -19.30 -4.43 -34.66
N ALA A 556 -19.28 -5.76 -34.67
CA ALA A 556 -18.07 -6.58 -34.46
C ALA A 556 -16.88 -6.22 -35.37
N SER A 557 -17.14 -5.65 -36.56
CA SER A 557 -16.09 -5.23 -37.50
C SER A 557 -15.30 -4.00 -37.04
N GLU A 558 -15.92 -3.07 -36.31
CA GLU A 558 -15.24 -1.86 -35.83
C GLU A 558 -14.32 -2.19 -34.64
N VAL A 559 -14.76 -3.11 -33.77
CA VAL A 559 -13.98 -3.66 -32.65
C VAL A 559 -12.70 -4.33 -33.15
N ALA A 560 -12.77 -5.14 -34.20
CA ALA A 560 -11.59 -5.78 -34.79
C ALA A 560 -10.58 -4.77 -35.35
N GLY A 561 -11.07 -3.67 -35.93
CA GLY A 561 -10.24 -2.58 -36.45
C GLY A 561 -9.52 -1.79 -35.36
N GLU A 562 -10.18 -1.52 -34.24
CA GLU A 562 -9.59 -0.85 -33.08
C GLU A 562 -8.59 -1.74 -32.35
N LEU A 563 -8.91 -3.02 -32.16
CA LEU A 563 -7.98 -4.00 -31.59
C LEU A 563 -6.71 -4.12 -32.41
N SER A 564 -6.84 -4.15 -33.74
CA SER A 564 -5.69 -4.17 -34.64
C SER A 564 -4.85 -2.88 -34.57
N ARG A 565 -5.46 -1.71 -34.32
CA ARG A 565 -4.70 -0.45 -34.11
C ARG A 565 -3.93 -0.50 -32.81
N LEU A 566 -4.57 -0.94 -31.73
CA LEU A 566 -3.96 -1.03 -30.42
C LEU A 566 -2.83 -2.06 -30.40
N ASP A 567 -3.02 -3.21 -31.03
CA ASP A 567 -2.00 -4.24 -31.20
C ASP A 567 -0.75 -3.69 -31.92
N ARG A 568 -0.94 -2.98 -33.05
CA ARG A 568 0.18 -2.32 -33.76
C ARG A 568 0.87 -1.25 -32.92
N MET A 569 0.10 -0.48 -32.15
CA MET A 569 0.65 0.52 -31.23
C MET A 569 1.49 -0.14 -30.13
N VAL A 570 0.97 -1.19 -29.48
CA VAL A 570 1.67 -1.94 -28.44
C VAL A 570 2.93 -2.60 -29.00
N ALA A 571 2.89 -3.16 -30.20
CA ALA A 571 4.07 -3.74 -30.84
C ALA A 571 5.16 -2.71 -31.13
N ALA A 572 4.78 -1.53 -31.62
CA ALA A 572 5.72 -0.46 -31.89
C ALA A 572 6.32 0.12 -30.59
N LEU A 573 5.50 0.25 -29.53
CA LEU A 573 5.95 0.65 -28.19
C LEU A 573 6.85 -0.41 -27.54
N ALA A 574 6.56 -1.70 -27.73
CA ALA A 574 7.39 -2.80 -27.25
C ALA A 574 8.80 -2.73 -27.86
N GLY A 575 8.88 -2.48 -29.18
CA GLY A 575 10.15 -2.26 -29.86
C GLY A 575 10.89 -1.01 -29.36
N LEU A 576 10.16 0.06 -28.99
CA LEU A 576 10.74 1.28 -28.42
C LEU A 576 11.23 1.08 -26.99
N ALA A 577 10.53 0.24 -26.21
CA ALA A 577 10.85 -0.15 -24.84
C ALA A 577 11.91 -1.26 -24.74
N GLU A 578 12.41 -1.75 -25.88
CA GLU A 578 13.38 -2.86 -26.01
C GLU A 578 12.87 -4.18 -25.40
N LEU A 579 11.56 -4.44 -25.51
CA LEU A 579 10.95 -5.70 -25.09
C LEU A 579 11.16 -6.79 -26.15
N ARG A 580 11.41 -8.01 -25.69
CA ARG A 580 11.79 -9.16 -26.54
C ARG A 580 10.68 -9.57 -27.51
N ASP A 581 9.43 -9.49 -27.07
CA ASP A 581 8.24 -9.95 -27.76
C ASP A 581 6.98 -9.23 -27.23
N LEU A 582 5.84 -9.52 -27.86
CA LEU A 582 4.56 -8.92 -27.50
C LEU A 582 3.99 -9.46 -26.18
N ASP A 583 4.35 -10.69 -25.80
CA ASP A 583 3.91 -11.26 -24.52
C ASP A 583 4.52 -10.49 -23.34
N ALA A 584 5.80 -10.14 -23.43
CA ALA A 584 6.46 -9.27 -22.45
C ALA A 584 5.82 -7.88 -22.39
N ALA A 585 5.34 -7.34 -23.52
CA ALA A 585 4.62 -6.07 -23.55
C ALA A 585 3.24 -6.19 -22.89
N ALA A 586 2.50 -7.26 -23.16
CA ALA A 586 1.21 -7.52 -22.55
C ALA A 586 1.30 -7.71 -21.04
N GLN A 587 2.34 -8.41 -20.58
CA GLN A 587 2.64 -8.56 -19.15
C GLN A 587 2.96 -7.20 -18.50
N ALA A 588 3.85 -6.41 -19.10
CA ALA A 588 4.18 -5.08 -18.62
C ALA A 588 2.96 -4.13 -18.57
N LEU A 589 2.07 -4.21 -19.58
CA LEU A 589 0.82 -3.42 -19.62
C LEU A 589 -0.10 -3.70 -18.43
N ARG A 590 -0.13 -4.93 -17.91
CA ARG A 590 -0.95 -5.29 -16.73
C ARG A 590 -0.49 -4.59 -15.45
N LEU A 591 0.75 -4.12 -15.42
CA LEU A 591 1.35 -3.43 -14.28
C LEU A 591 1.26 -1.91 -14.40
N LEU A 592 0.79 -1.39 -15.54
CA LEU A 592 0.70 0.04 -15.75
C LEU A 592 -0.56 0.62 -15.09
N PRO A 593 -0.46 1.81 -14.48
CA PRO A 593 -1.62 2.54 -13.98
C PRO A 593 -2.61 2.89 -15.10
N GLU A 594 -3.90 3.00 -14.74
CA GLU A 594 -4.98 3.37 -15.66
C GLU A 594 -4.71 4.63 -16.50
N PRO A 595 -4.09 5.72 -15.97
CA PRO A 595 -3.74 6.89 -16.78
C PRO A 595 -2.86 6.58 -18.00
N TYR A 596 -1.91 5.65 -17.87
CA TYR A 596 -1.04 5.22 -18.97
C TYR A 596 -1.81 4.37 -19.98
N LEU A 597 -2.71 3.52 -19.51
CA LEU A 597 -3.57 2.72 -20.37
C LEU A 597 -4.53 3.60 -21.19
N ALA A 598 -5.13 4.61 -20.57
CA ALA A 598 -5.95 5.60 -21.27
C ALA A 598 -5.13 6.42 -22.28
N GLU A 599 -3.88 6.74 -21.95
CA GLU A 599 -2.95 7.41 -22.87
C GLU A 599 -2.59 6.54 -24.08
N LEU A 600 -2.33 5.25 -23.86
CA LEU A 600 -2.12 4.28 -24.93
C LEU A 600 -3.32 4.25 -25.89
N THR A 601 -4.55 4.20 -25.36
CA THR A 601 -5.76 4.23 -26.17
C THR A 601 -5.85 5.53 -26.99
N ARG A 602 -5.63 6.70 -26.38
CA ARG A 602 -5.63 7.99 -27.09
C ARG A 602 -4.58 8.04 -28.21
N LEU A 603 -3.39 7.51 -27.95
CA LEU A 603 -2.34 7.44 -28.98
C LEU A 603 -2.71 6.48 -30.10
N ALA A 604 -3.30 5.32 -29.80
CA ALA A 604 -3.75 4.37 -30.81
C ALA A 604 -4.88 4.92 -31.69
N GLU A 605 -5.71 5.81 -31.15
CA GLU A 605 -6.73 6.56 -31.89
C GLU A 605 -6.12 7.67 -32.77
N THR A 606 -5.07 8.34 -32.28
CA THR A 606 -4.48 9.52 -32.92
C THR A 606 -3.41 9.17 -33.96
N LEU A 607 -2.62 8.13 -33.70
CA LEU A 607 -1.49 7.72 -34.52
C LEU A 607 -1.84 6.47 -35.31
N GLU A 608 -1.92 6.59 -36.64
CA GLU A 608 -2.07 5.43 -37.53
C GLU A 608 -0.74 4.70 -37.68
N VAL A 609 -0.43 3.81 -36.75
CA VAL A 609 0.81 3.02 -36.76
C VAL A 609 0.71 1.87 -37.78
N PRO A 610 1.61 1.80 -38.79
CA PRO A 610 1.65 0.69 -39.75
C PRO A 610 2.01 -0.63 -39.07
N ALA A 611 1.57 -1.77 -39.64
CA ALA A 611 1.94 -3.09 -39.13
C ALA A 611 3.47 -3.28 -39.22
N GLY A 612 4.10 -3.78 -38.15
CA GLY A 612 5.55 -3.96 -38.09
C GLY A 612 6.35 -2.66 -38.11
N ALA A 613 5.74 -1.51 -37.76
CA ALA A 613 6.44 -0.23 -37.72
C ALA A 613 7.66 -0.28 -36.79
N ALA A 614 8.84 0.02 -37.34
CA ALA A 614 10.06 0.14 -36.56
C ALA A 614 9.97 1.33 -35.57
N PRO A 615 10.70 1.32 -34.43
CA PRO A 615 10.65 2.40 -33.43
C PRO A 615 10.92 3.81 -33.98
N ARG A 616 11.76 3.93 -35.02
CA ARG A 616 12.04 5.20 -35.72
C ARG A 616 10.80 5.74 -36.44
N VAL A 617 9.94 4.87 -36.97
CA VAL A 617 8.69 5.24 -37.65
C VAL A 617 7.69 5.76 -36.62
N LEU A 618 7.52 5.08 -35.48
CA LEU A 618 6.65 5.54 -34.40
C LEU A 618 7.08 6.92 -33.88
N ARG A 619 8.37 7.12 -33.58
CA ARG A 619 8.91 8.43 -33.16
C ARG A 619 8.63 9.54 -34.18
N ARG A 620 8.75 9.24 -35.47
CA ARG A 620 8.47 10.20 -36.54
C ARG A 620 6.99 10.56 -36.60
N LEU A 621 6.09 9.57 -36.55
CA LEU A 621 4.63 9.79 -36.51
C LEU A 621 4.26 10.60 -35.26
N ALA A 622 4.79 10.24 -34.10
CA ALA A 622 4.56 10.95 -32.86
C ALA A 622 4.99 12.43 -32.94
N ARG A 623 6.14 12.73 -33.57
CA ARG A 623 6.57 14.13 -33.83
C ARG A 623 5.62 14.89 -34.73
N GLN A 624 5.08 14.25 -35.77
CA GLN A 624 4.14 14.89 -36.70
C GLN A 624 2.82 15.28 -36.01
N HIS A 625 2.41 14.51 -35.00
CA HIS A 625 1.18 14.74 -34.24
C HIS A 625 1.40 15.40 -32.87
N ASN A 626 2.62 15.91 -32.60
CA ASN A 626 3.01 16.49 -31.30
C ASN A 626 2.79 15.56 -30.08
N ALA A 627 2.85 14.23 -30.30
CA ALA A 627 2.61 13.19 -29.31
C ALA A 627 3.89 12.43 -28.89
N LEU A 628 5.07 12.96 -29.22
CA LEU A 628 6.36 12.32 -28.91
C LEU A 628 6.59 12.16 -27.39
N PRO A 629 6.32 13.16 -26.53
CA PRO A 629 6.51 13.01 -25.09
C PRO A 629 5.70 11.86 -24.50
N GLU A 630 4.45 11.69 -24.94
CA GLU A 630 3.52 10.63 -24.52
C GLU A 630 4.04 9.24 -24.95
N VAL A 631 4.50 9.13 -26.20
CA VAL A 631 5.08 7.88 -26.73
C VAL A 631 6.34 7.46 -25.96
N GLU A 632 7.27 8.39 -25.71
CA GLU A 632 8.50 8.07 -24.95
C GLU A 632 8.16 7.72 -23.49
N ARG A 633 7.23 8.47 -22.86
CA ARG A 633 6.78 8.20 -21.50
C ARG A 633 6.15 6.80 -21.36
N LEU A 634 5.33 6.37 -22.32
CA LEU A 634 4.73 5.03 -22.32
C LEU A 634 5.76 3.93 -22.55
N ALA A 635 6.70 4.12 -23.48
CA ALA A 635 7.79 3.16 -23.68
C ALA A 635 8.69 3.04 -22.44
N ASP A 636 8.96 4.15 -21.76
CA ASP A 636 9.70 4.16 -20.50
C ASP A 636 8.94 3.42 -19.39
N ALA A 637 7.64 3.64 -19.26
CA ALA A 637 6.80 2.94 -18.29
C ALA A 637 6.74 1.43 -18.56
N LEU A 638 6.62 1.01 -19.82
CA LEU A 638 6.68 -0.41 -20.21
C LEU A 638 8.04 -1.04 -19.90
N SER A 639 9.13 -0.34 -20.22
CA SER A 639 10.49 -0.81 -19.91
C SER A 639 10.70 -0.96 -18.41
N LEU A 640 10.20 -0.01 -17.60
CA LEU A 640 10.26 -0.06 -16.14
C LEU A 640 9.43 -1.21 -15.57
N ALA A 641 8.18 -1.37 -16.04
CA ALA A 641 7.29 -2.44 -15.61
C ALA A 641 7.89 -3.83 -15.88
N ARG A 642 8.50 -4.05 -17.05
CA ARG A 642 9.15 -5.34 -17.34
C ARG A 642 10.38 -5.60 -16.46
N ARG A 643 11.17 -4.57 -16.13
CA ARG A 643 12.32 -4.72 -15.23
C ARG A 643 11.87 -5.10 -13.82
N PHE A 644 10.85 -4.40 -13.35
CA PHE A 644 10.22 -4.67 -12.06
C PHE A 644 9.62 -6.09 -12.00
N GLU A 645 8.95 -6.53 -13.06
CA GLU A 645 8.44 -7.91 -13.18
C GLU A 645 9.55 -8.97 -13.13
N ARG A 646 10.66 -8.80 -13.87
CA ARG A 646 11.79 -9.74 -13.82
C ARG A 646 12.39 -9.87 -12.42
N GLN A 647 12.42 -8.77 -11.67
CA GLN A 647 12.88 -8.77 -10.29
C GLN A 647 11.88 -9.50 -9.39
N ALA A 648 10.58 -9.27 -9.59
CA ALA A 648 9.52 -9.99 -8.88
C ALA A 648 9.51 -11.50 -9.19
N GLU A 649 9.81 -11.91 -10.43
CA GLU A 649 9.96 -13.33 -10.82
C GLU A 649 10.98 -14.07 -9.91
N THR A 650 12.03 -13.40 -9.44
CA THR A 650 13.03 -14.01 -8.54
C THR A 650 12.52 -14.27 -7.12
N VAL A 651 11.37 -13.70 -6.73
CA VAL A 651 10.71 -13.88 -5.43
C VAL A 651 9.29 -14.47 -5.55
N GLY A 652 9.00 -15.15 -6.65
CA GLY A 652 7.73 -15.85 -6.85
C GLY A 652 6.66 -15.09 -7.64
N GLY A 653 7.05 -14.00 -8.32
CA GLY A 653 6.20 -13.24 -9.23
C GLY A 653 5.64 -11.94 -8.63
N VAL A 654 4.91 -11.19 -9.45
CA VAL A 654 4.36 -9.87 -9.08
C VAL A 654 3.15 -10.02 -8.17
N THR A 655 3.13 -9.25 -7.07
CA THR A 655 1.99 -9.14 -6.15
C THR A 655 1.13 -7.90 -6.40
N GLU A 656 -0.03 -7.80 -5.74
CA GLU A 656 -0.87 -6.60 -5.79
C GLU A 656 -0.15 -5.39 -5.17
N GLU A 657 0.57 -5.58 -4.05
CA GLU A 657 1.35 -4.53 -3.40
C GLU A 657 2.51 -4.05 -4.29
N MET A 658 3.16 -4.97 -5.00
CA MET A 658 4.20 -4.66 -5.98
C MET A 658 3.63 -3.82 -7.14
N THR A 659 2.44 -4.16 -7.64
CA THR A 659 1.76 -3.40 -8.69
C THR A 659 1.33 -2.01 -8.20
N ALA A 660 0.78 -1.92 -6.99
CA ALA A 660 0.40 -0.66 -6.36
C ALA A 660 1.63 0.22 -6.12
N ALA A 661 2.75 -0.35 -5.66
CA ALA A 661 4.00 0.37 -5.45
C ALA A 661 4.55 0.94 -6.76
N LEU A 662 4.61 0.14 -7.81
CA LEU A 662 5.04 0.60 -9.14
C LEU A 662 4.14 1.73 -9.63
N SER A 663 2.82 1.59 -9.45
CA SER A 663 1.87 2.64 -9.81
C SER A 663 2.14 3.95 -9.07
N ARG A 664 2.35 3.88 -7.74
CA ARG A 664 2.69 5.05 -6.93
C ARG A 664 4.01 5.69 -7.33
N LEU A 665 5.01 4.89 -7.70
CA LEU A 665 6.29 5.40 -8.19
C LEU A 665 6.13 6.16 -9.51
N MET A 666 5.33 5.65 -10.44
CA MET A 666 5.03 6.35 -11.70
C MET A 666 4.29 7.69 -11.47
N GLU A 667 3.46 7.79 -10.42
CA GLU A 667 2.78 9.04 -10.03
C GLU A 667 3.73 10.12 -9.47
N THR A 668 4.95 9.77 -9.07
CA THR A 668 5.90 10.73 -8.48
C THR A 668 6.41 11.75 -9.49
N GLY A 669 6.50 11.37 -10.77
CA GLY A 669 7.16 12.15 -11.82
C GLY A 669 8.69 12.05 -11.81
N PHE A 670 9.29 11.07 -11.13
CA PHE A 670 10.72 10.80 -11.24
C PHE A 670 11.13 10.51 -12.69
N ASP A 671 12.34 10.91 -13.07
CA ASP A 671 12.85 10.61 -14.40
C ASP A 671 13.18 9.11 -14.58
N ARG A 672 13.29 8.68 -15.84
CA ARG A 672 13.53 7.28 -16.18
C ARG A 672 14.82 6.71 -15.55
N PRO A 673 15.99 7.38 -15.64
CA PRO A 673 17.20 6.88 -14.99
C PRO A 673 17.01 6.65 -13.50
N THR A 674 16.33 7.57 -12.81
CA THR A 674 16.07 7.51 -11.38
C THR A 674 15.16 6.34 -11.03
N MET A 675 14.02 6.19 -11.71
CA MET A 675 13.11 5.05 -11.47
C MET A 675 13.78 3.71 -11.73
N ARG A 676 14.60 3.62 -12.78
CA ARG A 676 15.37 2.40 -13.09
C ARG A 676 16.35 2.07 -11.98
N THR A 677 17.19 3.03 -11.56
CA THR A 677 18.16 2.84 -10.49
C THR A 677 17.49 2.48 -9.16
N LEU A 678 16.30 3.02 -8.92
CA LEU A 678 15.51 2.72 -7.72
C LEU A 678 14.97 1.29 -7.74
N VAL A 679 14.35 0.84 -8.83
CA VAL A 679 13.87 -0.55 -8.96
C VAL A 679 15.03 -1.55 -8.90
N GLU A 680 16.07 -1.34 -9.72
CA GLU A 680 17.23 -2.24 -9.80
C GLU A 680 18.09 -2.23 -8.53
N GLY A 681 18.00 -1.16 -7.72
CA GLY A 681 18.72 -1.03 -6.46
C GLY A 681 18.09 -1.81 -5.30
N VAL A 682 16.84 -2.26 -5.42
CA VAL A 682 16.17 -3.05 -4.38
C VAL A 682 16.63 -4.50 -4.47
N ARG A 683 17.12 -5.08 -3.38
CA ARG A 683 17.44 -6.52 -3.38
C ARG A 683 16.17 -7.34 -3.60
N PRO A 684 16.21 -8.44 -4.38
CA PRO A 684 15.07 -9.34 -4.57
C PRO A 684 14.31 -9.66 -3.27
N GLN A 685 15.03 -10.05 -2.23
CA GLN A 685 14.46 -10.46 -0.94
C GLN A 685 13.75 -9.31 -0.20
N ALA A 686 14.13 -8.06 -0.47
CA ALA A 686 13.52 -6.88 0.11
C ALA A 686 12.37 -6.33 -0.74
N LEU A 687 12.21 -6.77 -1.98
CA LEU A 687 11.28 -6.18 -2.95
C LEU A 687 9.84 -6.17 -2.44
N GLU A 688 9.37 -7.27 -1.86
CA GLU A 688 7.98 -7.35 -1.36
C GLU A 688 7.74 -6.37 -0.19
N ALA A 689 8.60 -6.40 0.83
CA ALA A 689 8.49 -5.51 1.99
C ALA A 689 8.63 -4.04 1.59
N TRP A 690 9.55 -3.76 0.66
CA TRP A 690 9.76 -2.44 0.10
C TRP A 690 8.55 -1.95 -0.69
N SER A 691 7.98 -2.78 -1.57
CA SER A 691 6.77 -2.44 -2.32
C SER A 691 5.60 -2.17 -1.40
N ARG A 692 5.42 -2.97 -0.35
CA ARG A 692 4.38 -2.72 0.67
C ARG A 692 4.54 -1.36 1.33
N ALA A 693 5.77 -1.00 1.74
CA ALA A 693 6.05 0.30 2.32
C ALA A 693 5.80 1.45 1.32
N VAL A 694 6.25 1.31 0.08
CA VAL A 694 6.04 2.29 -1.00
C VAL A 694 4.54 2.47 -1.30
N GLY A 695 3.76 1.39 -1.32
CA GLY A 695 2.31 1.45 -1.52
C GLY A 695 1.57 2.24 -0.43
N ARG A 696 2.13 2.27 0.80
CA ARG A 696 1.61 3.05 1.95
C ARG A 696 2.09 4.49 1.95
N LEU A 697 3.17 4.80 1.23
CA LEU A 697 3.65 6.16 1.04
C LEU A 697 2.86 6.79 -0.11
N GLY A 698 1.99 7.77 0.19
CA GLY A 698 1.33 8.55 -0.86
C GLY A 698 2.36 9.24 -1.78
N ALA A 699 1.97 9.61 -3.01
CA ALA A 699 2.88 10.21 -3.99
C ALA A 699 3.66 11.45 -3.46
N ASN A 700 3.04 12.26 -2.59
CA ASN A 700 3.71 13.36 -1.91
C ASN A 700 4.78 12.88 -0.92
N GLY A 701 4.51 11.82 -0.16
CA GLY A 701 5.49 11.20 0.74
C GLY A 701 6.70 10.66 -0.04
N LEU A 702 6.45 9.94 -1.14
CA LEU A 702 7.51 9.44 -2.03
C LEU A 702 8.36 10.57 -2.62
N ARG A 703 7.73 11.65 -3.11
CA ARG A 703 8.45 12.83 -3.61
C ARG A 703 9.30 13.50 -2.53
N ARG A 704 8.78 13.61 -1.30
CA ARG A 704 9.50 14.21 -0.18
C ARG A 704 10.69 13.38 0.29
N LEU A 705 10.56 12.05 0.26
CA LEU A 705 11.68 11.14 0.53
C LEU A 705 12.75 11.26 -0.56
N GLY A 706 12.32 11.34 -1.82
CA GLY A 706 13.21 11.31 -2.97
C GLY A 706 13.77 9.91 -3.22
N ALA A 707 14.37 9.73 -4.41
CA ALA A 707 14.81 8.41 -4.85
C ALA A 707 15.98 7.82 -4.05
N GLY A 708 16.87 8.67 -3.54
CA GLY A 708 17.98 8.24 -2.69
C GLY A 708 17.49 7.57 -1.41
N ALA A 709 16.65 8.26 -0.64
CA ALA A 709 16.09 7.72 0.60
C ALA A 709 15.18 6.51 0.35
N LEU A 710 14.45 6.46 -0.77
CA LEU A 710 13.64 5.29 -1.13
C LEU A 710 14.49 4.06 -1.47
N ARG A 711 15.64 4.24 -2.11
CA ARG A 711 16.59 3.15 -2.34
C ARG A 711 17.20 2.69 -1.01
N ASP A 712 17.63 3.62 -0.16
CA ASP A 712 18.22 3.31 1.14
C ASP A 712 17.21 2.62 2.07
N LEU A 713 15.93 2.95 1.95
CA LEU A 713 14.82 2.31 2.67
C LEU A 713 14.74 0.79 2.40
N ALA A 714 15.13 0.32 1.20
CA ALA A 714 15.14 -1.11 0.87
C ALA A 714 16.12 -1.92 1.73
N GLU A 715 17.14 -1.26 2.28
CA GLU A 715 18.15 -1.86 3.15
C GLU A 715 17.80 -1.77 4.64
N ARG A 716 16.61 -1.23 4.97
CA ARG A 716 16.21 -0.94 6.36
C ARG A 716 14.94 -1.68 6.76
N PRO A 717 15.06 -2.94 7.23
CA PRO A 717 13.90 -3.75 7.58
C PRO A 717 13.02 -3.13 8.67
N ARG A 718 13.61 -2.46 9.69
CA ARG A 718 12.84 -1.74 10.73
C ARG A 718 11.99 -0.61 10.15
N ALA A 719 12.56 0.18 9.24
CA ALA A 719 11.85 1.28 8.59
C ALA A 719 10.72 0.74 7.70
N LEU A 720 10.98 -0.32 6.93
CA LEU A 720 9.96 -1.00 6.13
C LEU A 720 8.83 -1.56 7.00
N ALA A 721 9.18 -2.19 8.12
CA ALA A 721 8.21 -2.71 9.08
C ALA A 721 7.37 -1.59 9.70
N LEU A 722 7.98 -0.49 10.14
CA LEU A 722 7.24 0.66 10.67
C LEU A 722 6.27 1.22 9.62
N ILE A 723 6.71 1.44 8.38
CA ILE A 723 5.84 2.02 7.35
C ILE A 723 4.67 1.08 7.04
N ALA A 724 4.91 -0.22 7.02
CA ALA A 724 3.86 -1.21 6.82
C ALA A 724 2.86 -1.23 8.00
N GLU A 725 3.35 -1.05 9.22
CA GLU A 725 2.58 -1.13 10.47
C GLU A 725 1.83 0.16 10.83
N ALA A 726 2.50 1.30 10.74
CA ALA A 726 2.06 2.61 11.20
C ALA A 726 1.72 3.59 10.06
N GLY A 727 2.08 3.25 8.83
CA GLY A 727 1.94 4.13 7.67
C GLY A 727 3.14 5.05 7.46
N GLY A 728 3.10 5.81 6.36
CA GLY A 728 4.24 6.62 5.91
C GLY A 728 4.51 7.90 6.70
N ASP A 729 3.50 8.51 7.33
CA ASP A 729 3.62 9.85 7.90
C ASP A 729 4.50 9.89 9.16
N ALA A 730 4.34 8.91 10.05
CA ALA A 730 5.20 8.77 11.24
C ALA A 730 6.66 8.55 10.84
N TYR A 731 6.93 7.68 9.86
CA TYR A 731 8.29 7.47 9.35
C TYR A 731 8.88 8.75 8.73
N VAL A 732 8.10 9.47 7.93
CA VAL A 732 8.56 10.74 7.35
C VAL A 732 8.84 11.76 8.46
N ALA A 733 8.04 11.82 9.52
CA ALA A 733 8.33 12.68 10.67
C ALA A 733 9.64 12.31 11.37
N LEU A 734 9.88 11.02 11.60
CA LEU A 734 11.14 10.50 12.13
C LEU A 734 12.33 10.85 11.23
N LEU A 735 12.21 10.70 9.91
CA LEU A 735 13.25 11.07 8.96
C LEU A 735 13.53 12.58 8.91
N ASN A 736 12.52 13.44 9.06
CA ASN A 736 12.77 14.88 9.12
C ASN A 736 13.48 15.28 10.43
N ARG A 737 13.32 14.48 11.49
CA ARG A 737 13.94 14.72 12.80
C ARG A 737 15.35 14.13 12.89
N GLY A 738 15.51 12.87 12.46
CA GLY A 738 16.77 12.17 12.32
C GLY A 738 17.43 12.63 11.04
N HIS A 739 18.36 13.58 11.15
CA HIS A 739 19.04 14.21 10.00
C HIS A 739 19.78 13.20 9.10
N ASP A 740 20.00 11.98 9.57
CA ASP A 740 20.60 10.88 8.83
C ASP A 740 19.89 9.54 9.06
N ALA A 741 20.38 8.54 8.34
CA ALA A 741 19.91 7.17 8.35
C ALA A 741 19.86 6.53 9.74
N GLU A 742 20.92 6.74 10.50
CA GLU A 742 21.26 5.99 11.69
C GLU A 742 20.49 6.55 12.89
N ALA A 743 20.32 7.87 12.92
CA ALA A 743 19.44 8.54 13.87
C ALA A 743 17.98 8.08 13.73
N VAL A 744 17.51 7.85 12.50
CA VAL A 744 16.18 7.28 12.27
C VAL A 744 16.10 5.86 12.82
N ASP A 745 17.07 5.00 12.53
CA ASP A 745 17.07 3.62 13.02
C ASP A 745 17.12 3.54 14.55
N ALA A 746 17.84 4.46 15.21
CA ALA A 746 17.79 4.59 16.67
C ALA A 746 16.37 4.94 17.16
N LEU A 747 15.74 5.97 16.59
CA LEU A 747 14.37 6.33 16.97
C LEU A 747 13.36 5.21 16.69
N LEU A 748 13.52 4.46 15.60
CA LEU A 748 12.70 3.29 15.30
C LEU A 748 12.83 2.22 16.39
N ARG A 749 14.05 1.95 16.86
CA ARG A 749 14.27 1.05 17.97
C ARG A 749 13.66 1.55 19.28
N ALA A 750 13.76 2.85 19.55
CA ALA A 750 13.10 3.48 20.69
C ALA A 750 11.58 3.24 20.66
N LEU A 751 11.00 3.38 19.47
CA LEU A 751 9.57 3.18 19.22
C LEU A 751 9.17 1.71 19.39
N GLU A 752 9.98 0.77 18.90
CA GLU A 752 9.78 -0.68 19.11
C GLU A 752 9.81 -1.04 20.60
N LEU A 753 10.80 -0.52 21.36
CA LEU A 753 10.87 -0.70 22.81
C LEU A 753 9.64 -0.12 23.48
N ARG A 754 9.26 1.09 23.10
CA ARG A 754 8.09 1.76 23.69
C ARG A 754 6.81 1.00 23.40
N ARG A 755 6.63 0.47 22.20
CA ARG A 755 5.49 -0.38 21.82
C ARG A 755 5.37 -1.58 22.76
N ASN A 756 6.49 -2.25 23.08
CA ASN A 756 6.49 -3.44 23.93
C ASN A 756 6.18 -3.14 25.41
N GLU A 757 6.37 -1.90 25.86
CA GLU A 757 6.04 -1.46 27.22
C GLU A 757 4.61 -0.97 27.38
N LEU A 758 3.93 -0.63 26.28
CA LEU A 758 2.59 -0.07 26.33
C LEU A 758 1.56 -1.18 26.56
N PRO A 759 0.67 -1.03 27.56
CA PRO A 759 -0.28 -2.08 27.91
C PRO A 759 -1.45 -2.20 26.93
N ASP A 760 -1.73 -1.15 26.14
CA ASP A 760 -2.84 -1.07 25.20
C ASP A 760 -2.39 -0.46 23.85
N PRO A 761 -2.74 -1.09 22.71
CA PRO A 761 -2.51 -0.57 21.37
C PRO A 761 -3.01 0.87 21.12
N ALA A 762 -4.08 1.36 21.78
CA ALA A 762 -4.53 2.74 21.59
C ALA A 762 -3.54 3.79 22.14
N ALA A 763 -2.76 3.44 23.17
CA ALA A 763 -1.67 4.30 23.64
C ALA A 763 -0.54 4.39 22.61
N TYR A 764 -0.25 3.29 21.92
CA TYR A 764 0.76 3.26 20.87
C TYR A 764 0.31 4.04 19.64
N GLN A 765 -0.96 3.91 19.21
CA GLN A 765 -1.51 4.71 18.11
C GLN A 765 -1.46 6.21 18.42
N ARG A 766 -1.81 6.64 19.63
CA ARG A 766 -1.64 8.04 20.06
C ARG A 766 -0.20 8.52 19.97
N LEU A 767 0.78 7.69 20.32
CA LEU A 767 2.19 8.03 20.16
C LEU A 767 2.55 8.20 18.67
N LEU A 768 2.09 7.31 17.79
CA LEU A 768 2.31 7.40 16.34
C LEU A 768 1.72 8.68 15.75
N ASP A 769 0.51 9.06 16.16
CA ASP A 769 -0.16 10.28 15.69
C ASP A 769 0.57 11.55 16.17
N ARG A 770 1.01 11.58 17.43
CA ARG A 770 1.85 12.68 17.96
C ARG A 770 3.18 12.80 17.23
N LEU A 771 3.80 11.68 16.86
CA LEU A 771 5.01 11.66 16.03
C LEU A 771 4.73 12.18 14.62
N ALA A 772 3.66 11.74 13.97
CA ALA A 772 3.24 12.22 12.65
C ALA A 772 2.93 13.73 12.65
N ALA A 773 2.31 14.23 13.73
CA ALA A 773 2.06 15.65 13.99
C ALA A 773 3.33 16.45 14.38
N ARG A 774 4.46 15.76 14.54
CA ARG A 774 5.77 16.30 14.91
C ARG A 774 5.82 16.96 16.28
N GLU A 775 5.09 16.45 17.26
CA GLU A 775 5.13 16.96 18.62
C GLU A 775 6.48 16.68 19.30
N GLY A 776 7.17 17.74 19.75
CA GLY A 776 8.49 17.63 20.40
C GLY A 776 8.51 16.64 21.58
N ALA A 777 7.47 16.66 22.42
CA ALA A 777 7.34 15.78 23.58
C ALA A 777 7.31 14.29 23.23
N ALA A 778 6.80 13.91 22.04
CA ALA A 778 6.81 12.52 21.60
C ALA A 778 8.24 12.06 21.23
N PHE A 779 9.04 12.93 20.62
CA PHE A 779 10.45 12.63 20.35
C PHE A 779 11.30 12.63 21.62
N GLU A 780 11.00 13.50 22.59
CA GLU A 780 11.66 13.48 23.91
C GLU A 780 11.38 12.18 24.66
N GLU A 781 10.15 11.67 24.57
CA GLU A 781 9.77 10.36 25.11
C GLU A 781 10.61 9.24 24.48
N LEU A 782 10.80 9.25 23.14
CA LEU A 782 11.65 8.27 22.45
C LEU A 782 13.14 8.43 22.80
N ALA A 783 13.66 9.65 22.87
CA ALA A 783 15.05 9.92 23.23
C ALA A 783 15.37 9.43 24.66
N GLY A 784 14.46 9.64 25.62
CA GLY A 784 14.60 9.10 26.97
C GLY A 784 14.67 7.58 27.00
N ARG A 785 13.92 6.89 26.13
CA ARG A 785 13.96 5.43 25.98
C ARG A 785 15.24 4.94 25.34
N LEU A 786 15.78 5.66 24.36
CA LEU A 786 17.09 5.36 23.79
C LEU A 786 18.20 5.43 24.82
N GLN A 787 18.16 6.44 25.69
CA GLN A 787 19.12 6.54 26.78
C GLN A 787 19.05 5.32 27.71
N VAL A 788 17.85 4.90 28.12
CA VAL A 788 17.66 3.71 28.96
C VAL A 788 18.18 2.44 28.26
N ALA A 789 17.85 2.26 26.98
CA ALA A 789 18.32 1.15 26.17
C ALA A 789 19.85 1.13 26.03
N THR A 790 20.45 2.30 25.81
CA THR A 790 21.90 2.48 25.72
C THR A 790 22.60 2.04 27.01
N GLU A 791 22.05 2.41 28.17
CA GLU A 791 22.59 1.96 29.46
C GLU A 791 22.42 0.46 29.68
N ALA A 792 21.29 -0.12 29.24
CA ALA A 792 21.06 -1.56 29.29
C ALA A 792 22.06 -2.33 28.40
N THR A 793 22.32 -1.86 27.18
CA THR A 793 23.36 -2.44 26.30
C THR A 793 24.73 -2.33 26.95
N ALA A 794 25.09 -1.17 27.50
CA ALA A 794 26.36 -1.01 28.22
C ALA A 794 26.47 -1.97 29.41
N ALA A 795 25.39 -2.18 30.17
CA ALA A 795 25.36 -3.15 31.27
C ALA A 795 25.53 -4.59 30.78
N ARG A 796 24.87 -4.97 29.68
CA ARG A 796 25.02 -6.28 29.04
C ARG A 796 26.46 -6.53 28.59
N LEU A 797 27.07 -5.54 27.94
CA LEU A 797 28.47 -5.62 27.48
C LEU A 797 29.44 -5.74 28.67
N ARG A 798 29.21 -5.01 29.77
CA ARG A 798 29.99 -5.17 31.02
C ARG A 798 29.87 -6.59 31.58
N ALA A 799 28.65 -7.12 31.66
CA ALA A 799 28.39 -8.48 32.14
C ALA A 799 29.06 -9.55 31.26
N ALA A 800 29.10 -9.33 29.95
CA ALA A 800 29.77 -10.19 28.97
C ALA A 800 31.29 -9.95 28.87
N GLY A 801 31.87 -9.06 29.68
CA GLY A 801 33.31 -8.78 29.70
C GLY A 801 33.85 -8.05 28.46
N ARG A 802 33.00 -7.34 27.71
CA ARG A 802 33.35 -6.61 26.48
C ARG A 802 33.91 -5.21 26.80
N ARG A 803 35.12 -5.18 27.35
CA ARG A 803 35.72 -3.98 27.96
C ARG A 803 35.97 -2.88 26.93
N HIS A 804 36.38 -3.22 25.71
CA HIS A 804 36.70 -2.24 24.68
C HIS A 804 35.43 -1.58 24.13
N LEU A 805 34.37 -2.36 23.86
CA LEU A 805 33.08 -1.81 23.44
C LEU A 805 32.43 -0.95 24.54
N VAL A 806 32.56 -1.32 25.81
CA VAL A 806 32.09 -0.49 26.94
C VAL A 806 32.89 0.82 27.04
N ALA A 807 34.20 0.76 26.84
CA ALA A 807 35.05 1.97 26.88
C ALA A 807 34.60 2.98 25.81
N GLU A 808 34.34 2.54 24.58
CA GLU A 808 33.85 3.40 23.49
C GLU A 808 32.52 4.09 23.84
N LEU A 809 31.55 3.34 24.37
CA LEU A 809 30.27 3.91 24.82
C LEU A 809 30.44 4.89 25.98
N THR A 810 31.47 4.72 26.80
CA THR A 810 31.79 5.59 27.94
C THR A 810 32.49 6.86 27.47
N GLU A 811 33.47 6.73 26.57
CA GLU A 811 34.20 7.87 25.97
C GLU A 811 33.24 8.82 25.25
N LEU A 812 32.27 8.30 24.47
CA LEU A 812 31.24 9.14 23.84
C LEU A 812 30.31 9.82 24.86
N ALA A 813 30.08 9.22 26.03
CA ALA A 813 29.31 9.84 27.10
C ALA A 813 30.10 10.98 27.77
N GLU A 814 31.38 10.75 28.04
CA GLU A 814 32.30 11.73 28.60
C GLU A 814 32.49 12.92 27.66
N GLU A 815 32.66 12.68 26.35
CA GLU A 815 32.70 13.72 25.30
C GLU A 815 31.44 14.58 25.32
N ALA A 816 30.26 13.96 25.46
CA ALA A 816 29.00 14.68 25.55
C ALA A 816 28.92 15.56 26.81
N ASP A 817 29.38 15.07 27.95
CA ASP A 817 29.35 15.80 29.22
C ASP A 817 30.41 16.91 29.29
N ASP A 818 31.58 16.71 28.69
CA ASP A 818 32.59 17.76 28.51
C ASP A 818 32.05 18.88 27.62
N ALA A 819 31.48 18.55 26.46
CA ALA A 819 30.89 19.52 25.55
C ALA A 819 29.71 20.30 26.19
N ARG A 820 28.90 19.67 27.03
CA ARG A 820 27.86 20.37 27.82
C ARG A 820 28.47 21.37 28.79
N ARG A 821 29.56 20.99 29.48
CA ARG A 821 30.24 21.86 30.46
C ARG A 821 30.90 23.08 29.80
N THR A 822 31.36 22.95 28.56
CA THR A 822 31.95 24.06 27.79
C THR A 822 30.91 24.90 27.02
N GLY A 823 29.62 24.52 27.06
CA GLY A 823 28.56 25.21 26.32
C GLY A 823 28.45 24.83 24.84
N GLU A 824 29.16 23.79 24.40
CA GLU A 824 29.17 23.27 23.04
C GLU A 824 28.00 22.30 22.80
N HIS A 825 26.78 22.80 22.91
CA HIS A 825 25.56 21.97 22.84
C HIS A 825 25.43 21.12 21.58
N ALA A 826 25.92 21.61 20.43
CA ALA A 826 25.88 20.85 19.16
C ALA A 826 26.83 19.63 19.19
N VAL A 827 28.02 19.78 19.77
CA VAL A 827 29.00 18.70 19.94
C VAL A 827 28.45 17.67 20.92
N ALA A 828 27.88 18.12 22.04
CA ALA A 828 27.22 17.23 22.99
C ALA A 828 26.10 16.40 22.35
N ALA A 829 25.23 17.05 21.56
CA ALA A 829 24.16 16.36 20.85
C ALA A 829 24.70 15.32 19.85
N GLN A 830 25.79 15.62 19.15
CA GLN A 830 26.44 14.70 18.23
C GLN A 830 27.05 13.49 18.95
N ALA A 831 27.74 13.70 20.08
CA ALA A 831 28.33 12.62 20.87
C ALA A 831 27.26 11.67 21.46
N ILE A 832 26.14 12.23 21.96
CA ILE A 832 24.97 11.44 22.39
C ILE A 832 24.42 10.61 21.25
N ALA A 833 24.20 11.22 20.08
CA ALA A 833 23.67 10.52 18.92
C ALA A 833 24.59 9.36 18.48
N LYS A 834 25.91 9.59 18.41
CA LYS A 834 26.90 8.54 18.13
C LYS A 834 26.85 7.40 19.16
N ARG A 835 26.75 7.74 20.44
CA ARG A 835 26.66 6.76 21.54
C ARG A 835 25.43 5.88 21.41
N GLU A 836 24.27 6.50 21.18
CA GLU A 836 23.00 5.80 20.99
C GLU A 836 23.03 4.92 19.74
N GLN A 837 23.51 5.43 18.60
CA GLN A 837 23.68 4.65 17.37
C GLN A 837 24.59 3.44 17.56
N LEU A 838 25.72 3.63 18.24
CA LEU A 838 26.64 2.54 18.55
C LEU A 838 26.00 1.49 19.44
N ALA A 839 25.28 1.89 20.50
CA ALA A 839 24.58 0.96 21.37
C ALA A 839 23.50 0.16 20.62
N VAL A 840 22.71 0.82 19.77
CA VAL A 840 21.69 0.16 18.95
C VAL A 840 22.31 -0.91 18.04
N ARG A 841 23.45 -0.61 17.40
CA ARG A 841 24.17 -1.56 16.55
C ARG A 841 24.70 -2.75 17.32
N LEU A 842 25.33 -2.50 18.47
CA LEU A 842 25.89 -3.55 19.31
C LEU A 842 24.82 -4.45 19.91
N ASP A 843 23.61 -3.93 20.13
CA ASP A 843 22.52 -4.71 20.67
C ASP A 843 21.84 -5.64 19.65
N ASP A 844 22.04 -5.41 18.36
CA ASP A 844 21.59 -6.30 17.29
C ASP A 844 22.57 -7.45 16.98
N LEU A 845 23.78 -7.41 17.55
CA LEU A 845 24.80 -8.42 17.32
C LEU A 845 24.60 -9.65 18.21
N THR A 846 24.81 -10.83 17.63
CA THR A 846 24.94 -12.10 18.39
C THR A 846 26.16 -12.07 19.30
N ASP A 847 26.21 -12.94 20.31
CA ASP A 847 27.37 -13.02 21.22
C ASP A 847 28.69 -13.30 20.50
N ARG A 848 28.66 -14.08 19.42
CA ARG A 848 29.85 -14.33 18.58
C ARG A 848 30.26 -13.10 17.79
N GLN A 849 29.30 -12.42 17.16
CA GLN A 849 29.58 -11.16 16.45
C GLN A 849 30.08 -10.07 17.41
N LEU A 850 29.58 -10.04 18.65
CA LEU A 850 30.10 -9.17 19.71
C LEU A 850 31.54 -9.53 20.11
N SER A 851 31.89 -10.81 20.16
CA SER A 851 33.30 -11.23 20.30
C SER A 851 34.16 -10.69 19.16
N GLY A 852 33.66 -10.76 17.93
CA GLY A 852 34.34 -10.22 16.77
C GLY A 852 34.52 -8.70 16.86
N ALA A 853 33.45 -7.97 17.16
CA ALA A 853 33.48 -6.51 17.30
C ALA A 853 34.42 -6.06 18.43
N GLU A 854 34.39 -6.74 19.57
CA GLU A 854 35.30 -6.49 20.70
C GLU A 854 36.77 -6.70 20.30
N GLU A 855 37.07 -7.76 19.55
CA GLU A 855 38.44 -8.05 19.11
C GLU A 855 38.95 -7.03 18.07
N ILE A 856 38.09 -6.61 17.13
CA ILE A 856 38.44 -5.56 16.17
C ILE A 856 38.66 -4.24 16.92
N ALA A 857 37.75 -3.84 17.82
CA ALA A 857 37.87 -2.62 18.62
C ALA A 857 39.15 -2.61 19.47
N ARG A 858 39.47 -3.75 20.11
CA ARG A 858 40.72 -3.92 20.86
C ARG A 858 41.97 -3.64 20.03
N ARG A 859 41.99 -4.13 18.77
CA ARG A 859 43.14 -3.99 17.87
C ARG A 859 43.18 -2.66 17.12
N ALA A 860 42.08 -1.92 17.10
CA ALA A 860 41.95 -0.69 16.35
C ALA A 860 42.64 0.52 16.99
N ARG A 861 42.75 0.55 18.33
CA ARG A 861 43.09 1.71 19.19
C ARG A 861 44.22 2.66 18.73
N GLU A 862 45.13 2.24 17.85
CA GLU A 862 46.20 3.10 17.30
C GLU A 862 46.38 2.99 15.77
N THR A 863 45.59 2.16 15.08
CA THR A 863 45.86 1.78 13.68
C THR A 863 44.76 2.06 12.67
N TYR A 864 43.48 2.12 13.09
CA TYR A 864 42.32 2.39 12.23
C TYR A 864 41.07 2.63 13.09
N ASP A 865 40.00 3.16 12.51
CA ASP A 865 38.70 3.25 13.18
C ASP A 865 37.95 1.91 13.03
N TRP A 866 37.65 1.23 14.14
CA TRP A 866 36.92 -0.03 14.07
C TRP A 866 35.46 0.16 13.65
N GLN A 867 34.88 1.35 13.89
CA GLN A 867 33.51 1.65 13.50
C GLN A 867 33.33 1.70 11.98
N ASP A 868 34.43 1.76 11.21
CA ASP A 868 34.39 1.56 9.76
C ASP A 868 33.82 0.19 9.35
N VAL A 869 33.74 -0.78 10.28
CA VAL A 869 33.06 -2.06 10.06
C VAL A 869 31.59 -1.87 9.68
N TRP A 870 30.96 -0.81 10.17
CA TRP A 870 29.55 -0.51 9.89
C TRP A 870 29.31 0.03 8.48
N ARG A 871 30.37 0.37 7.75
CA ARG A 871 30.28 0.81 6.34
C ARG A 871 30.17 -0.35 5.36
N PHE A 872 30.45 -1.58 5.80
CA PHE A 872 30.24 -2.76 4.96
C PHE A 872 28.74 -3.06 4.80
N PRO A 873 28.32 -3.64 3.65
CA PRO A 873 27.00 -4.24 3.53
C PRO A 873 26.76 -5.25 4.66
N ALA A 874 25.53 -5.35 5.16
CA ALA A 874 25.19 -6.17 6.33
C ALA A 874 25.74 -7.60 6.25
N ALA A 875 25.60 -8.29 5.11
CA ALA A 875 26.14 -9.64 4.93
C ALA A 875 27.67 -9.70 5.11
N GLY A 876 28.42 -8.81 4.46
CA GLY A 876 29.88 -8.78 4.58
C GLY A 876 30.37 -8.35 5.97
N ARG A 877 29.63 -7.45 6.62
CA ARG A 877 29.86 -7.04 8.01
C ARG A 877 29.65 -8.22 8.96
N ASP A 878 28.51 -8.89 8.84
CA ASP A 878 28.10 -9.96 9.75
C ASP A 878 29.05 -11.16 9.61
N ASP A 879 29.43 -11.51 8.38
CA ASP A 879 30.45 -12.53 8.09
C ASP A 879 31.82 -12.16 8.71
N LEU A 880 32.27 -10.91 8.55
CA LEU A 880 33.55 -10.45 9.14
C LEU A 880 33.53 -10.55 10.67
N LEU A 881 32.47 -10.05 11.31
CA LEU A 881 32.30 -10.10 12.77
C LEU A 881 32.22 -11.54 13.26
N GLU A 882 31.51 -12.42 12.55
CA GLU A 882 31.39 -13.82 12.91
C GLU A 882 32.72 -14.57 12.81
N VAL A 883 33.46 -14.41 11.69
CA VAL A 883 34.75 -15.08 11.48
C VAL A 883 35.78 -14.63 12.51
N VAL A 884 35.88 -13.33 12.80
CA VAL A 884 36.81 -12.82 13.82
C VAL A 884 36.41 -13.32 15.22
N GLY A 885 35.11 -13.35 15.51
CA GLY A 885 34.58 -13.90 16.76
C GLY A 885 34.93 -15.37 16.94
N GLU A 886 34.74 -16.19 15.91
CA GLU A 886 35.07 -17.63 15.94
C GLU A 886 36.57 -17.88 16.10
N LEU A 887 37.41 -17.15 15.37
CA LEU A 887 38.87 -17.25 15.51
C LEU A 887 39.31 -16.93 16.94
N THR A 888 38.74 -15.88 17.51
CA THR A 888 39.02 -15.45 18.88
C THR A 888 38.58 -16.49 19.91
N GLU A 889 37.41 -17.08 19.72
CA GLU A 889 36.86 -18.14 20.58
C GLU A 889 37.74 -19.41 20.55
N ARG A 890 38.17 -19.85 19.36
CA ARG A 890 38.93 -21.09 19.18
C ARG A 890 40.39 -20.98 19.61
N LEU A 891 41.05 -19.89 19.25
CA LEU A 891 42.50 -19.74 19.43
C LEU A 891 42.84 -18.93 20.67
N GLY A 892 42.01 -17.96 21.05
CA GLY A 892 42.34 -16.96 22.06
C GLY A 892 43.23 -15.84 21.53
N ASN A 893 43.21 -14.69 22.22
CA ASN A 893 43.82 -13.45 21.73
C ASN A 893 45.34 -13.52 21.56
N ARG A 894 46.03 -14.33 22.38
CA ARG A 894 47.50 -14.43 22.37
C ARG A 894 48.02 -15.27 21.20
N GLN A 895 47.15 -16.05 20.58
CA GLN A 895 47.48 -16.98 19.51
C GLN A 895 47.08 -16.46 18.11
N LEU A 896 46.69 -15.19 18.01
CA LEU A 896 46.32 -14.49 16.77
C LEU A 896 47.25 -13.29 16.53
N ASP A 897 48.52 -13.56 16.21
CA ASP A 897 49.48 -12.48 15.93
C ASP A 897 49.29 -11.90 14.53
N GLY A 898 49.51 -10.61 14.35
CA GLY A 898 49.39 -9.94 13.04
C GLY A 898 47.97 -9.76 12.51
N LEU A 899 46.90 -10.26 13.16
CA LEU A 899 45.50 -10.14 12.70
C LEU A 899 45.07 -8.68 12.43
N GLN A 900 45.71 -7.70 13.07
CA GLN A 900 45.49 -6.28 12.80
C GLN A 900 45.82 -5.88 11.36
N HIS A 901 46.70 -6.61 10.65
CA HIS A 901 47.08 -6.29 9.27
C HIS A 901 45.95 -6.56 8.25
N PRO A 902 45.34 -7.75 8.20
CA PRO A 902 44.17 -7.97 7.36
C PRO A 902 43.01 -7.05 7.79
N LEU A 903 42.74 -6.87 9.08
CA LEU A 903 41.67 -5.98 9.53
C LEU A 903 41.89 -4.53 9.09
N ARG A 904 43.10 -3.98 9.26
CA ARG A 904 43.45 -2.64 8.78
C ARG A 904 43.28 -2.54 7.27
N THR A 905 43.71 -3.55 6.52
CA THR A 905 43.60 -3.55 5.05
C THR A 905 42.14 -3.52 4.61
N LEU A 906 41.28 -4.32 5.25
CA LEU A 906 39.84 -4.31 5.00
C LEU A 906 39.20 -2.96 5.31
N LEU A 907 39.46 -2.41 6.50
CA LEU A 907 38.79 -1.22 7.01
C LEU A 907 39.32 0.06 6.36
N ALA A 908 40.64 0.22 6.23
CA ALA A 908 41.26 1.43 5.68
C ALA A 908 41.01 1.59 4.17
N GLU A 909 41.04 0.50 3.41
CA GLU A 909 40.81 0.54 1.95
C GLU A 909 39.31 0.50 1.58
N ARG A 910 38.43 0.57 2.59
CA ARG A 910 36.96 0.47 2.43
C ARG A 910 36.52 -0.77 1.65
N GLY A 911 37.32 -1.84 1.76
CA GLY A 911 37.17 -3.14 1.11
C GLY A 911 36.19 -3.21 -0.07
N THR A 912 36.56 -2.64 -1.22
CA THR A 912 35.85 -2.92 -2.48
C THR A 912 36.71 -3.75 -3.41
N GLY A 913 36.09 -4.69 -4.12
CA GLY A 913 36.74 -5.50 -5.14
C GLY A 913 37.79 -6.48 -4.60
N LYS A 914 38.96 -6.51 -5.24
CA LYS A 914 39.98 -7.57 -5.05
C LYS A 914 40.60 -7.59 -3.64
N VAL A 915 40.69 -6.43 -2.99
CA VAL A 915 41.30 -6.32 -1.65
C VAL A 915 40.39 -6.98 -0.62
N PHE A 916 39.11 -6.63 -0.61
CA PHE A 916 38.12 -7.25 0.30
C PHE A 916 38.10 -8.76 0.12
N GLN A 917 38.02 -9.21 -1.13
CA GLN A 917 38.06 -10.62 -1.47
C GLN A 917 39.34 -11.31 -0.98
N GLY A 918 40.51 -10.71 -1.24
CA GLY A 918 41.82 -11.22 -0.80
C GLY A 918 41.86 -11.41 0.71
N THR A 919 41.50 -10.36 1.44
CA THR A 919 41.62 -10.34 2.89
C THR A 919 40.54 -11.15 3.60
N MET A 920 39.30 -11.18 3.11
CA MET A 920 38.28 -12.11 3.62
C MET A 920 38.68 -13.56 3.37
N GLY A 921 39.32 -13.86 2.23
CA GLY A 921 39.87 -15.19 1.97
C GLY A 921 40.96 -15.59 2.96
N GLU A 922 41.83 -14.66 3.39
CA GLU A 922 42.80 -14.91 4.48
C GLU A 922 42.08 -15.25 5.79
N LEU A 923 41.00 -14.53 6.14
CA LEU A 923 40.22 -14.81 7.36
C LEU A 923 39.48 -16.16 7.28
N TYR A 924 38.91 -16.53 6.13
CA TYR A 924 38.30 -17.85 5.93
C TYR A 924 39.31 -18.99 5.96
N ALA A 925 40.50 -18.77 5.40
CA ALA A 925 41.61 -19.70 5.49
C ALA A 925 42.05 -19.88 6.95
N ALA A 926 42.20 -18.80 7.71
CA ALA A 926 42.47 -18.83 9.14
C ALA A 926 41.41 -19.62 9.92
N ARG A 927 40.11 -19.39 9.64
CA ARG A 927 39.01 -20.13 10.25
C ARG A 927 39.13 -21.63 9.98
N SER A 928 39.42 -22.01 8.74
CA SER A 928 39.60 -23.41 8.34
C SER A 928 40.82 -24.04 9.02
N LEU A 929 41.93 -23.30 9.15
CA LEU A 929 43.12 -23.72 9.89
C LEU A 929 42.80 -23.99 11.37
N ALA A 930 42.03 -23.12 12.02
CA ALA A 930 41.61 -23.31 13.41
C ALA A 930 40.61 -24.47 13.56
N ALA A 931 39.65 -24.59 12.63
CA ALA A 931 38.54 -25.54 12.76
C ALA A 931 38.89 -26.97 12.31
N GLU A 932 39.54 -27.13 11.16
CA GLU A 932 39.83 -28.43 10.55
C GLU A 932 41.24 -28.92 10.87
N PHE A 933 42.22 -28.02 10.84
CA PHE A 933 43.62 -28.36 11.08
C PHE A 933 44.01 -28.23 12.55
N HIS A 934 43.06 -27.81 13.40
CA HIS A 934 43.25 -27.60 14.82
C HIS A 934 44.49 -26.77 15.14
N ALA A 935 44.72 -25.72 14.33
CA ALA A 935 45.83 -24.81 14.56
C ALA A 935 45.79 -24.31 16.01
N THR A 936 46.95 -24.20 16.64
CA THR A 936 47.08 -23.69 18.02
C THR A 936 47.50 -22.24 18.06
N ALA A 937 48.10 -21.73 16.97
CA ALA A 937 48.46 -20.33 16.79
C ALA A 937 48.48 -19.96 15.30
N LEU A 938 48.17 -18.70 15.00
CA LEU A 938 48.20 -18.11 13.66
C LEU A 938 48.97 -16.77 13.71
N GLU A 939 49.81 -16.54 12.73
CA GLU A 939 50.47 -15.25 12.49
C GLU A 939 50.18 -14.76 11.07
N PHE A 940 49.60 -13.56 10.93
CA PHE A 940 49.20 -13.02 9.63
C PHE A 940 50.28 -12.14 8.99
N GLN A 941 50.41 -12.24 7.67
CA GLN A 941 51.13 -11.33 6.79
C GLN A 941 52.60 -11.05 7.19
N ARG A 942 53.31 -12.08 7.67
CA ARG A 942 54.67 -11.95 8.17
C ARG A 942 55.68 -11.82 7.01
N THR A 943 56.57 -10.85 7.11
CA THR A 943 57.69 -10.69 6.18
C THR A 943 58.88 -11.51 6.67
N ARG A 944 59.34 -12.47 5.86
CA ARG A 944 60.64 -13.15 5.97
C ARG A 944 61.60 -12.58 4.93
N ALA A 945 62.91 -12.88 5.02
CA ALA A 945 63.93 -12.36 4.12
C ALA A 945 63.53 -12.51 2.63
N GLY A 946 63.02 -11.42 2.03
CA GLY A 946 62.57 -11.37 0.64
C GLY A 946 61.15 -11.89 0.32
N ARG A 947 60.33 -12.31 1.29
CA ARG A 947 58.99 -12.88 1.03
C ARG A 947 57.97 -12.54 2.11
N ARG A 948 56.73 -12.24 1.72
CA ARG A 948 55.57 -12.14 2.60
C ARG A 948 54.78 -13.45 2.52
N VAL A 949 54.52 -14.08 3.66
CA VAL A 949 53.65 -15.26 3.78
C VAL A 949 52.31 -14.79 4.31
N ASP A 950 51.21 -15.28 3.75
CA ASP A 950 49.86 -14.84 4.11
C ASP A 950 49.51 -15.21 5.55
N ILE A 951 49.69 -16.48 5.93
CA ILE A 951 49.47 -16.97 7.29
C ILE A 951 50.58 -17.95 7.67
N ILE A 952 51.09 -17.89 8.90
CA ILE A 952 51.90 -18.95 9.49
C ILE A 952 51.07 -19.62 10.58
N ALA A 953 50.85 -20.92 10.47
CA ALA A 953 50.04 -21.69 11.42
C ALA A 953 50.90 -22.67 12.22
N GLU A 954 50.69 -22.76 13.52
CA GLU A 954 51.20 -23.87 14.34
C GLU A 954 50.17 -24.99 14.32
N LEU A 955 50.50 -26.09 13.63
CA LEU A 955 49.61 -27.23 13.45
C LEU A 955 50.09 -28.44 14.27
N PRO A 956 49.20 -29.13 14.99
CA PRO A 956 49.54 -30.36 15.71
C PRO A 956 50.21 -31.39 14.80
N GLY A 957 51.36 -31.91 15.21
CA GLY A 957 52.12 -32.92 14.47
C GLY A 957 52.88 -32.43 13.23
N ARG A 958 52.65 -31.19 12.75
CA ARG A 958 53.42 -30.58 11.65
C ARG A 958 54.31 -29.42 12.11
N GLY A 959 54.06 -28.89 13.30
CA GLY A 959 54.76 -27.72 13.81
C GLY A 959 54.35 -26.49 13.01
N ARG A 960 55.33 -25.66 12.65
CA ARG A 960 55.09 -24.34 12.10
C ARG A 960 55.02 -24.39 10.56
N VAL A 961 53.85 -24.09 10.00
CA VAL A 961 53.53 -24.23 8.58
C VAL A 961 53.26 -22.86 7.95
N SER A 962 53.94 -22.54 6.85
CA SER A 962 53.61 -21.42 5.96
C SER A 962 52.37 -21.76 5.13
N VAL A 963 51.35 -20.92 5.19
CA VAL A 963 50.10 -21.09 4.47
C VAL A 963 49.95 -19.97 3.45
N GLU A 964 49.81 -20.38 2.19
CA GLU A 964 49.54 -19.50 1.05
C GLU A 964 48.05 -19.52 0.73
N VAL A 965 47.42 -18.35 0.70
CA VAL A 965 45.98 -18.20 0.50
C VAL A 965 45.71 -17.70 -0.92
N LYS A 966 44.89 -18.43 -1.68
CA LYS A 966 44.57 -18.09 -3.07
C LYS A 966 43.06 -17.90 -3.24
N THR A 967 42.64 -16.66 -3.44
CA THR A 967 41.23 -16.25 -3.37
C THR A 967 40.51 -16.21 -4.71
N ASN A 968 41.07 -16.77 -5.80
CA ASN A 968 40.66 -16.62 -7.21
C ASN A 968 39.15 -16.86 -7.52
N LEU A 969 38.25 -15.95 -7.13
CA LEU A 969 36.78 -16.09 -7.29
C LEU A 969 36.31 -16.08 -8.74
N THR A 970 37.02 -15.38 -9.64
CA THR A 970 36.55 -15.10 -11.00
C THR A 970 37.45 -15.71 -12.07
N GLY A 971 38.27 -16.71 -11.73
CA GLY A 971 39.19 -17.31 -12.67
C GLY A 971 39.64 -18.71 -12.23
N PRO A 972 40.26 -19.47 -13.15
CA PRO A 972 40.77 -20.78 -12.83
C PRO A 972 41.82 -20.68 -11.71
N ALA A 973 41.91 -21.74 -10.91
CA ALA A 973 42.88 -21.86 -9.84
C ALA A 973 44.30 -21.67 -10.40
N GLY A 974 45.04 -20.74 -9.81
CA GLY A 974 46.35 -20.33 -10.29
C GLY A 974 47.30 -19.91 -9.17
N TYR A 975 48.54 -19.69 -9.55
CA TYR A 975 49.60 -19.16 -8.69
C TYR A 975 50.42 -18.13 -9.48
N LEU A 976 51.07 -17.22 -8.76
CA LEU A 976 52.09 -16.37 -9.37
C LEU A 976 53.38 -17.19 -9.48
N ARG A 977 53.95 -17.30 -10.69
CA ARG A 977 55.19 -18.08 -10.93
C ARG A 977 56.29 -17.68 -9.94
N THR A 978 56.50 -16.39 -9.74
CA THR A 978 57.54 -15.89 -8.83
C THR A 978 57.33 -16.32 -7.38
N GLN A 979 56.08 -16.34 -6.89
CA GLN A 979 55.75 -16.88 -5.57
C GLN A 979 56.03 -18.37 -5.52
N LEU A 980 55.49 -19.15 -6.47
CA LEU A 980 55.70 -20.59 -6.51
C LEU A 980 57.19 -20.97 -6.51
N VAL A 981 58.01 -20.31 -7.33
CA VAL A 981 59.46 -20.57 -7.39
C VAL A 981 60.11 -20.34 -6.02
N ASN A 982 59.77 -19.23 -5.36
CA ASN A 982 60.28 -18.94 -4.01
C ASN A 982 59.85 -20.01 -3.00
N ASP A 983 58.64 -20.53 -3.12
CA ASP A 983 58.10 -21.59 -2.26
C ASP A 983 58.82 -22.91 -2.49
N LEU A 984 59.02 -23.28 -3.75
CA LEU A 984 59.71 -24.51 -4.14
C LEU A 984 61.13 -24.55 -3.58
N VAL A 985 61.81 -23.40 -3.52
CA VAL A 985 63.17 -23.28 -2.99
C VAL A 985 63.17 -23.21 -1.46
N ALA A 986 62.37 -22.32 -0.87
CA ALA A 986 62.39 -22.05 0.57
C ALA A 986 61.96 -23.25 1.43
N HIS A 987 61.10 -24.12 0.89
CA HIS A 987 60.53 -25.25 1.61
C HIS A 987 61.11 -26.61 1.20
N ALA A 988 62.13 -26.63 0.33
CA ALA A 988 62.76 -27.90 -0.09
C ALA A 988 63.46 -28.62 1.08
N ALA A 989 64.07 -27.88 2.02
CA ALA A 989 64.80 -28.44 3.16
C ALA A 989 63.92 -29.30 4.09
N THR A 990 62.63 -29.02 4.18
CA THR A 990 61.64 -29.71 5.02
C THR A 990 60.85 -30.77 4.26
N GLY A 991 61.17 -30.99 2.98
CA GLY A 991 60.32 -31.76 2.08
C GLY A 991 58.91 -31.18 1.94
N TYR A 992 58.76 -29.85 2.04
CA TYR A 992 57.50 -29.11 1.93
C TYR A 992 56.49 -29.37 3.04
N THR A 993 56.86 -30.08 4.11
CA THR A 993 55.96 -30.39 5.23
C THR A 993 55.53 -29.14 6.02
N ASP A 994 56.28 -28.06 5.91
CA ASP A 994 56.01 -26.74 6.47
C ASP A 994 55.31 -25.79 5.46
N LEU A 995 54.68 -26.32 4.40
CA LEU A 995 53.95 -25.56 3.39
C LEU A 995 52.53 -26.08 3.21
N LEU A 996 51.55 -25.18 3.09
CA LEU A 996 50.16 -25.48 2.77
C LEU A 996 49.60 -24.44 1.79
N TYR A 997 48.80 -24.87 0.83
CA TYR A 997 48.07 -23.98 -0.07
C TYR A 997 46.57 -24.11 0.19
N LEU A 998 45.93 -22.99 0.54
CA LEU A 998 44.47 -22.92 0.73
C LEU A 998 43.84 -22.04 -0.34
N TYR A 999 43.06 -22.67 -1.20
CA TYR A 999 42.32 -22.08 -2.31
C TYR A 999 40.87 -21.76 -1.93
N HIS A 1000 40.24 -20.89 -2.71
CA HIS A 1000 38.81 -20.67 -2.65
C HIS A 1000 38.02 -21.98 -2.89
N TRP A 1001 36.89 -22.18 -2.20
CA TRP A 1001 36.10 -23.43 -2.29
C TRP A 1001 35.64 -23.77 -3.70
N ASP A 1002 35.36 -22.79 -4.54
CA ASP A 1002 34.99 -23.01 -5.94
C ASP A 1002 36.12 -23.61 -6.79
N SER A 1003 37.37 -23.57 -6.33
CA SER A 1003 38.53 -24.14 -7.01
C SER A 1003 38.75 -25.64 -6.75
N ALA A 1004 37.92 -26.29 -5.93
CA ALA A 1004 38.14 -27.67 -5.49
C ALA A 1004 38.36 -28.66 -6.66
N GLY A 1005 37.59 -28.52 -7.74
CA GLY A 1005 37.69 -29.38 -8.92
C GLY A 1005 38.95 -29.18 -9.76
N GLU A 1006 39.70 -28.10 -9.56
CA GLU A 1006 40.86 -27.73 -10.39
C GLU A 1006 42.21 -28.05 -9.74
N LEU A 1007 42.22 -28.35 -8.43
CA LEU A 1007 43.45 -28.54 -7.66
C LEU A 1007 44.36 -29.66 -8.20
N PRO A 1008 43.85 -30.82 -8.67
CA PRO A 1008 44.71 -31.85 -9.25
C PRO A 1008 45.46 -31.37 -10.50
N ALA A 1009 44.74 -30.73 -11.42
CA ALA A 1009 45.34 -30.19 -12.64
C ALA A 1009 46.32 -29.05 -12.34
N LEU A 1010 46.04 -28.26 -11.30
CA LEU A 1010 46.93 -27.23 -10.81
C LEU A 1010 48.23 -27.82 -10.23
N GLY A 1011 48.15 -28.90 -9.46
CA GLY A 1011 49.32 -29.61 -8.93
C GLY A 1011 50.26 -30.09 -10.03
N GLU A 1012 49.71 -30.65 -11.12
CA GLU A 1012 50.50 -31.05 -12.29
C GLU A 1012 51.13 -29.85 -13.03
N ARG A 1013 50.47 -28.68 -13.02
CA ARG A 1013 51.11 -27.44 -13.49
C ARG A 1013 52.27 -27.04 -12.58
N MET A 1014 52.12 -27.13 -11.26
CA MET A 1014 53.18 -26.79 -10.29
C MET A 1014 54.41 -27.70 -10.45
N ILE A 1015 54.22 -29.02 -10.63
CA ILE A 1015 55.32 -29.98 -10.84
C ILE A 1015 56.17 -29.63 -12.07
N ARG A 1016 55.55 -29.15 -13.15
CA ARG A 1016 56.27 -28.79 -14.38
C ARG A 1016 57.26 -27.64 -14.18
N HIS A 1017 57.14 -26.85 -13.12
CA HIS A 1017 58.13 -25.82 -12.81
C HIS A 1017 59.49 -26.38 -12.37
N PHE A 1018 59.58 -27.66 -11.96
CA PHE A 1018 60.88 -28.29 -11.74
C PHE A 1018 61.68 -28.53 -13.03
N ASP A 1019 61.04 -28.43 -14.20
CA ASP A 1019 61.71 -28.49 -15.51
C ASP A 1019 62.26 -27.11 -15.95
N ASP A 1020 62.01 -26.06 -15.15
CA ASP A 1020 62.44 -24.68 -15.40
C ASP A 1020 63.91 -24.47 -14.98
N PRO A 1021 64.81 -24.01 -15.88
CA PRO A 1021 66.21 -23.76 -15.55
C PRO A 1021 66.42 -22.80 -14.38
N ASP A 1022 65.50 -21.85 -14.16
CA ASP A 1022 65.59 -20.91 -13.05
C ASP A 1022 65.36 -21.60 -11.70
N VAL A 1023 64.38 -22.52 -11.64
CA VAL A 1023 64.08 -23.30 -10.43
C VAL A 1023 65.22 -24.25 -10.11
N LEU A 1024 65.73 -24.95 -11.13
CA LEU A 1024 66.88 -25.86 -10.99
C LEU A 1024 68.11 -25.13 -10.44
N ARG A 1025 68.43 -23.94 -10.98
CA ARG A 1025 69.53 -23.10 -10.49
C ARG A 1025 69.29 -22.61 -9.07
N ALA A 1026 68.07 -22.15 -8.76
CA ALA A 1026 67.75 -21.63 -7.44
C ALA A 1026 67.79 -22.71 -6.34
N LEU A 1027 67.28 -23.92 -6.63
CA LEU A 1027 67.39 -25.08 -5.73
C LEU A 1027 68.84 -25.48 -5.48
N THR A 1028 69.63 -25.59 -6.57
CA THR A 1028 71.05 -25.94 -6.48
C THR A 1028 71.84 -24.89 -5.69
N ALA A 1029 71.57 -23.59 -5.94
CA ALA A 1029 72.20 -22.49 -5.23
C ALA A 1029 71.83 -22.48 -3.73
N ALA A 1030 70.64 -22.96 -3.37
CA ALA A 1030 70.22 -23.16 -1.98
C ALA A 1030 70.74 -24.47 -1.37
N GLY A 1031 71.50 -25.29 -2.11
CA GLY A 1031 72.08 -26.55 -1.63
C GLY A 1031 71.13 -27.75 -1.66
N HIS A 1032 70.06 -27.70 -2.46
CA HIS A 1032 69.09 -28.79 -2.59
C HIS A 1032 69.27 -29.55 -3.90
N ASP A 1033 69.17 -30.89 -3.87
CA ASP A 1033 69.08 -31.71 -5.07
C ASP A 1033 67.70 -31.52 -5.74
N PRO A 1034 67.63 -31.00 -6.98
CA PRO A 1034 66.34 -30.75 -7.64
C PRO A 1034 65.50 -32.01 -7.87
N ALA A 1035 66.12 -33.18 -8.06
CA ALA A 1035 65.39 -34.43 -8.27
C ALA A 1035 64.70 -34.90 -6.98
N ALA A 1036 65.43 -34.91 -5.86
CA ALA A 1036 64.87 -35.19 -4.55
C ALA A 1036 63.77 -34.18 -4.16
N ALA A 1037 63.99 -32.89 -4.41
CA ALA A 1037 63.01 -31.85 -4.16
C ALA A 1037 61.72 -32.07 -4.99
N ARG A 1038 61.83 -32.39 -6.28
CA ARG A 1038 60.66 -32.72 -7.13
C ARG A 1038 59.89 -33.92 -6.60
N ALA A 1039 60.58 -34.98 -6.17
CA ALA A 1039 59.96 -36.18 -5.62
C ALA A 1039 59.21 -35.88 -4.30
N ALA A 1040 59.83 -35.10 -3.41
CA ALA A 1040 59.20 -34.65 -2.17
C ALA A 1040 57.96 -33.78 -2.45
N PHE A 1041 58.03 -32.86 -3.41
CA PHE A 1041 56.89 -32.01 -3.78
C PHE A 1041 55.73 -32.82 -4.39
N ARG A 1042 56.03 -33.86 -5.19
CA ARG A 1042 55.01 -34.78 -5.70
C ARG A 1042 54.31 -35.53 -4.56
N ALA A 1043 55.07 -36.04 -3.58
CA ALA A 1043 54.50 -36.67 -2.39
C ALA A 1043 53.62 -35.68 -1.58
N TRP A 1044 54.07 -34.42 -1.46
CA TRP A 1044 53.31 -33.34 -0.84
C TRP A 1044 51.98 -33.06 -1.57
N LEU A 1045 51.96 -33.08 -2.91
CA LEU A 1045 50.72 -32.97 -3.69
C LEU A 1045 49.78 -34.16 -3.49
N THR A 1046 50.32 -35.39 -3.47
CA THR A 1046 49.53 -36.61 -3.24
C THR A 1046 48.89 -36.64 -1.85
N ALA A 1047 49.53 -36.04 -0.84
CA ALA A 1047 48.93 -35.85 0.48
C ALA A 1047 47.78 -34.81 0.50
N GLY A 1048 47.47 -34.20 -0.66
CA GLY A 1048 46.41 -33.25 -0.84
C GLY A 1048 46.66 -31.95 -0.08
N ASN A 1049 47.89 -31.42 -0.09
CA ASN A 1049 48.20 -30.17 0.60
C ASN A 1049 47.75 -28.89 -0.14
N PRO A 1050 47.51 -28.88 -1.46
CA PRO A 1050 46.58 -27.94 -2.06
C PRO A 1050 45.16 -28.35 -1.66
N ARG A 1051 44.49 -27.53 -0.87
CA ARG A 1051 43.09 -27.72 -0.46
C ARG A 1051 42.30 -26.46 -0.64
N THR A 1052 41.00 -26.55 -0.44
CA THR A 1052 40.15 -25.37 -0.29
C THR A 1052 39.86 -25.08 1.17
N TYR A 1053 39.74 -23.81 1.53
CA TYR A 1053 39.11 -23.43 2.81
C TYR A 1053 37.58 -23.56 2.73
N HIS A 1054 36.91 -23.77 3.86
CA HIS A 1054 35.46 -23.97 3.90
C HIS A 1054 34.67 -22.74 3.45
N ARG A 1055 33.60 -23.01 2.70
CA ARG A 1055 32.55 -22.03 2.40
C ARG A 1055 31.93 -21.55 3.73
N PRO A 1056 31.73 -20.23 3.92
CA PRO A 1056 30.94 -19.70 5.02
C PRO A 1056 29.56 -20.33 5.12
#